data_AF-A0A7Y4MV76-F1
#
_entry.id   AF-A0A7Y4MV76-F1
#
_cell.length_a   1.000
_cell.length_b   1.000
_cell.length_c   1.000
_cell.angle_alpha   90.00
_cell.angle_beta   90.00
_cell.angle_gamma   90.00
#
_symmetry.space_group_name_H-M   'P 1'
#
loop_
_entity.id
_entity.type
_entity.pdbx_description
1 polymer ?
#
loop_
_entity_poly.entity_id
_entity_poly.type
_entity_poly.pdbx_seq_one_letter_code
_entity_poly.pdbx_strand_id
1 'polypeptide(L)'
;MTQPNWTLTLDESGNFESEDHKETLIIGGALAPDEKNSITTSWTGHLKKLCQDMNIANWPPHATTLPWNAREHILKSLSQKITSHGGHWLFVVKHTQSSNKNKLSIYAHMLSETVDIAARISALHGARTLSIYAASRTIPVSMVDAEIARDRGLALQVNRTKDTASDHSIWIKSHSEAEIRQSLDALSRERQGLLMAYPRPSTIRAETAHYGGAHPGIFYADFACNFLRRTLTQTSLPIPHEREAVLSQANMTIIDHDSLEGLRELDRALREDPPDLLRAARFVEEPNNNLSTRKSTTPTPAHVATHKGSLLAAKLIWDRSLSHLGNSLLRRNAASTGITLSDRVQSALSTKSGNYNSTWTALDAGWAGGGTVARSVRRHLATNREASARLWRQALECANHRGDISSAQTAQTEFTGILRHGISISLLAEAHQLDVLSHVYLQNHLPCSEDAIDDIVARLKQAANTLIARADEAGVLLGLASHKYPDLSSMESSPDALEAAIPHSPLQIREWHGPDRERGQMYGTASRTLAFCGEHEKAIHLALLARRHFAGSPEDLRINAAILARILIDRCRITPGAGNAGLSEVLASAGIRDFMSPAEASRTIKSDMSARFTLDLILRTLLWAPGVIPESQWIDALCSRERKAILSTLSAGHLGSHPTEMIARHAGEFLLQHNKREMSDLWFTLSRRLGETAPPESTLYRISVFTNKLATEPEAVPAGRSGSVLNPNFEYR
;
A
#
# COMPACT_ATOMS: atom_id res chain seq x y z
N MET A 1 -35.12 -22.11 -5.37
CA MET A 1 -34.11 -21.25 -6.03
C MET A 1 -33.02 -22.15 -6.56
N THR A 2 -32.81 -22.17 -7.87
CA THR A 2 -31.72 -22.90 -8.54
C THR A 2 -30.38 -22.37 -8.03
N GLN A 3 -29.41 -23.27 -7.84
CA GLN A 3 -28.08 -22.90 -7.38
C GLN A 3 -27.38 -22.07 -8.47
N PRO A 4 -26.74 -20.93 -8.15
CA PRO A 4 -26.09 -20.10 -9.17
C PRO A 4 -24.89 -20.84 -9.77
N ASN A 5 -25.03 -21.25 -11.03
CA ASN A 5 -23.95 -21.78 -11.87
C ASN A 5 -23.26 -20.62 -12.58
N TRP A 6 -21.94 -20.67 -12.63
CA TRP A 6 -21.11 -19.71 -13.38
C TRP A 6 -20.43 -20.41 -14.54
N THR A 7 -20.15 -19.67 -15.61
CA THR A 7 -19.49 -20.17 -16.80
C THR A 7 -18.24 -19.33 -17.10
N LEU A 8 -17.10 -20.00 -17.22
CA LEU A 8 -15.83 -19.44 -17.66
C LEU A 8 -15.52 -19.93 -19.07
N THR A 9 -15.30 -19.01 -20.00
CA THR A 9 -14.84 -19.33 -21.36
C THR A 9 -13.43 -18.79 -21.55
N LEU A 10 -12.49 -19.66 -21.91
CA LEU A 10 -11.07 -19.35 -21.96
C LEU A 10 -10.49 -19.56 -23.36
N ASP A 11 -9.58 -18.67 -23.70
CA ASP A 11 -8.64 -18.83 -24.81
C ASP A 11 -7.33 -18.14 -24.45
N GLU A 12 -6.38 -18.16 -25.37
CA GLU A 12 -5.10 -17.47 -25.24
C GLU A 12 -4.80 -16.56 -26.43
N SER A 13 -3.81 -15.69 -26.27
CA SER A 13 -3.32 -14.85 -27.35
C SER A 13 -2.21 -15.55 -28.15
N GLY A 14 -2.41 -15.72 -29.46
CA GLY A 14 -1.35 -16.04 -30.41
C GLY A 14 -1.22 -17.49 -30.87
N ASN A 15 -0.62 -17.64 -32.05
CA ASN A 15 -0.42 -18.91 -32.75
C ASN A 15 0.96 -19.46 -32.38
N PHE A 16 1.06 -20.53 -31.60
CA PHE A 16 2.35 -21.11 -31.15
C PHE A 16 3.32 -21.48 -32.30
N GLU A 17 2.85 -21.42 -33.54
CA GLU A 17 3.53 -21.75 -34.80
C GLU A 17 4.57 -20.71 -35.28
N SER A 18 4.58 -19.46 -34.76
CA SER A 18 5.54 -18.44 -35.25
C SER A 18 6.78 -18.31 -34.35
N GLU A 19 7.99 -18.45 -34.89
CA GLU A 19 9.24 -18.28 -34.12
C GLU A 19 9.41 -16.88 -33.48
N ASP A 20 8.79 -15.86 -34.09
CA ASP A 20 8.86 -14.43 -33.71
C ASP A 20 7.92 -14.00 -32.57
N HIS A 21 7.62 -14.87 -31.61
CA HIS A 21 6.82 -14.50 -30.44
C HIS A 21 7.52 -13.44 -29.57
N LYS A 22 7.29 -12.16 -29.88
CA LYS A 22 7.57 -11.07 -28.96
C LYS A 22 6.80 -11.26 -27.65
N GLU A 23 7.58 -11.46 -26.60
CA GLU A 23 7.52 -10.96 -25.22
C GLU A 23 6.23 -10.99 -24.38
N THR A 24 5.01 -11.28 -24.86
CA THR A 24 3.79 -11.24 -24.01
C THR A 24 2.79 -12.35 -24.33
N LEU A 25 2.48 -13.18 -23.33
CA LEU A 25 1.44 -14.22 -23.36
C LEU A 25 0.22 -13.76 -22.55
N ILE A 26 -0.98 -14.02 -23.06
CA ILE A 26 -2.25 -13.69 -22.41
C ILE A 26 -3.13 -14.94 -22.43
N ILE A 27 -3.73 -15.28 -21.29
CA ILE A 27 -4.77 -16.32 -21.17
C ILE A 27 -5.96 -15.71 -20.45
N GLY A 28 -7.17 -15.95 -20.93
CA GLY A 28 -8.36 -15.44 -20.26
C GLY A 28 -9.61 -15.47 -21.11
N GLY A 29 -10.66 -14.82 -20.61
CA GLY A 29 -11.91 -14.66 -21.32
C GLY A 29 -13.06 -14.24 -20.41
N ALA A 30 -14.28 -14.58 -20.81
CA ALA A 30 -15.48 -14.14 -20.12
C ALA A 30 -15.84 -15.07 -18.96
N LEU A 31 -16.11 -14.48 -17.78
CA LEU A 31 -16.65 -15.14 -16.61
C LEU A 31 -18.04 -14.57 -16.32
N ALA A 32 -19.09 -15.37 -16.43
CA ALA A 32 -20.47 -14.90 -16.32
C ALA A 32 -21.36 -15.85 -15.50
N PRO A 33 -22.40 -15.33 -14.80
CA PRO A 33 -23.45 -16.18 -14.26
C PRO A 33 -24.30 -16.76 -15.40
N ASP A 34 -24.95 -17.89 -15.14
CA ASP A 34 -25.83 -18.68 -16.03
C ASP A 34 -25.18 -19.89 -16.70
N GLU A 35 -26.05 -20.83 -17.10
CA GLU A 35 -25.69 -22.04 -17.85
C GLU A 35 -25.40 -21.74 -19.32
N LYS A 36 -24.57 -22.60 -19.94
CA LYS A 36 -24.14 -22.56 -21.35
C LYS A 36 -25.23 -22.08 -22.32
N ASN A 37 -26.44 -22.62 -22.24
CA ASN A 37 -27.48 -22.38 -23.24
C ASN A 37 -28.07 -20.97 -23.20
N SER A 38 -28.19 -20.37 -22.01
CA SER A 38 -28.68 -18.99 -21.83
C SER A 38 -27.68 -18.00 -22.43
N ILE A 39 -26.41 -18.18 -22.06
CA ILE A 39 -25.28 -17.36 -22.49
C ILE A 39 -25.09 -17.48 -24.00
N THR A 40 -24.97 -18.70 -24.52
CA THR A 40 -24.75 -19.02 -25.94
C THR A 40 -25.78 -18.34 -26.84
N THR A 41 -27.08 -18.50 -26.53
CA THR A 41 -28.15 -17.97 -27.37
C THR A 41 -28.12 -16.45 -27.41
N SER A 42 -28.01 -15.80 -26.25
CA SER A 42 -28.01 -14.35 -26.17
C SER A 42 -26.76 -13.72 -26.80
N TRP A 43 -25.60 -14.35 -26.63
CA TRP A 43 -24.33 -13.85 -27.11
C TRP A 43 -24.24 -13.99 -28.62
N THR A 44 -24.48 -15.19 -29.16
CA THR A 44 -24.46 -15.43 -30.61
C THR A 44 -25.43 -14.52 -31.36
N GLY A 45 -26.64 -14.32 -30.84
CA GLY A 45 -27.61 -13.40 -31.46
C GLY A 45 -27.09 -11.96 -31.50
N HIS A 46 -26.48 -11.49 -30.41
CA HIS A 46 -25.92 -10.14 -30.33
C HIS A 46 -24.74 -9.92 -31.28
N LEU A 47 -23.79 -10.86 -31.34
CA LEU A 47 -22.65 -10.74 -32.25
C LEU A 47 -23.08 -10.82 -33.72
N LYS A 48 -24.02 -11.72 -34.06
CA LYS A 48 -24.55 -11.79 -35.44
C LYS A 48 -25.15 -10.46 -35.86
N LYS A 49 -25.91 -9.82 -34.97
CA LYS A 49 -26.47 -8.49 -35.20
C LYS A 49 -25.37 -7.44 -35.38
N LEU A 50 -24.36 -7.40 -34.50
CA LEU A 50 -23.23 -6.48 -34.62
C LEU A 50 -22.49 -6.65 -35.96
N CYS A 51 -22.21 -7.89 -36.36
CA CYS A 51 -21.56 -8.16 -37.64
C CYS A 51 -22.42 -7.69 -38.82
N GLN A 52 -23.74 -7.89 -38.78
CA GLN A 52 -24.67 -7.39 -39.79
C GLN A 52 -24.68 -5.86 -39.85
N ASP A 53 -24.80 -5.20 -38.70
CA ASP A 53 -24.81 -3.74 -38.58
C ASP A 53 -23.51 -3.11 -39.12
N MET A 54 -22.40 -3.87 -39.10
CA MET A 54 -21.08 -3.46 -39.56
C MET A 54 -20.73 -3.96 -40.98
N ASN A 55 -21.68 -4.54 -41.72
CA ASN A 55 -21.47 -5.13 -43.05
C ASN A 55 -20.37 -6.21 -43.11
N ILE A 56 -20.21 -6.99 -42.04
CA ILE A 56 -19.29 -8.13 -41.97
C ILE A 56 -20.05 -9.37 -42.45
N ALA A 57 -19.82 -9.74 -43.73
CA ALA A 57 -20.64 -10.72 -44.46
C ALA A 57 -20.70 -12.13 -43.84
N ASN A 58 -19.62 -12.58 -43.18
CA ASN A 58 -19.53 -13.89 -42.54
C ASN A 58 -18.94 -13.75 -41.14
N TRP A 59 -19.29 -14.68 -40.23
CA TRP A 59 -18.61 -14.80 -38.95
C TRP A 59 -17.10 -14.97 -39.20
N PRO A 60 -16.24 -14.01 -38.81
CA PRO A 60 -14.82 -14.13 -39.06
C PRO A 60 -14.24 -15.28 -38.24
N PRO A 61 -13.39 -16.15 -38.80
CA PRO A 61 -12.81 -17.27 -38.07
C PRO A 61 -11.83 -16.81 -36.98
N HIS A 62 -11.24 -15.62 -37.12
CA HIS A 62 -10.31 -15.02 -36.16
C HIS A 62 -10.50 -13.52 -36.00
N ALA A 63 -10.21 -13.03 -34.79
CA ALA A 63 -10.13 -11.60 -34.50
C ALA A 63 -9.17 -10.84 -35.44
N THR A 64 -8.10 -11.52 -35.87
CA THR A 64 -7.02 -10.96 -36.66
C THR A 64 -7.42 -10.57 -38.08
N THR A 65 -8.56 -11.06 -38.58
CA THR A 65 -9.04 -10.79 -39.95
C THR A 65 -9.88 -9.51 -40.06
N LEU A 66 -10.27 -8.88 -38.94
CA LEU A 66 -11.11 -7.67 -38.94
C LEU A 66 -10.30 -6.36 -38.89
N PRO A 67 -10.79 -5.23 -39.42
CA PRO A 67 -10.20 -3.90 -39.19
C PRO A 67 -10.17 -3.51 -37.70
N TRP A 68 -9.23 -2.64 -37.29
CA TRP A 68 -9.04 -2.27 -35.86
C TRP A 68 -10.28 -1.62 -35.23
N ASN A 69 -10.87 -0.63 -35.90
CA ASN A 69 -12.09 0.05 -35.47
C ASN A 69 -13.26 -0.93 -35.27
N ALA A 70 -13.38 -1.92 -36.17
CA ALA A 70 -14.37 -2.96 -36.05
C ALA A 70 -14.11 -3.82 -34.80
N ARG A 71 -12.84 -4.11 -34.51
CA ARG A 71 -12.49 -4.93 -33.34
C ARG A 71 -12.87 -4.25 -32.04
N GLU A 72 -12.50 -2.99 -31.92
CA GLU A 72 -12.75 -2.16 -30.74
C GLU A 72 -14.26 -2.03 -30.46
N HIS A 73 -15.05 -1.77 -31.50
CA HIS A 73 -16.50 -1.64 -31.38
C HIS A 73 -17.17 -2.95 -30.92
N ILE A 74 -16.76 -4.07 -31.51
CA ILE A 74 -17.24 -5.40 -31.10
C ILE A 74 -16.85 -5.67 -29.64
N LEU A 75 -15.60 -5.38 -29.24
CA LEU A 75 -15.14 -5.64 -27.88
C LEU A 75 -15.93 -4.84 -26.84
N LYS A 76 -16.16 -3.55 -27.11
CA LYS A 76 -16.94 -2.66 -26.25
C LYS A 76 -18.39 -3.16 -26.11
N SER A 77 -19.01 -3.52 -27.23
CA SER A 77 -20.39 -4.03 -27.24
C SER A 77 -20.52 -5.37 -26.50
N LEU A 78 -19.58 -6.29 -26.72
CA LEU A 78 -19.52 -7.57 -26.00
C LEU A 78 -19.28 -7.38 -24.50
N SER A 79 -18.44 -6.44 -24.11
CA SER A 79 -18.23 -6.12 -22.70
C SER A 79 -19.48 -5.58 -22.02
N GLN A 80 -20.19 -4.64 -22.66
CA GLN A 80 -21.47 -4.15 -22.16
C GLN A 80 -22.48 -5.29 -22.03
N LYS A 81 -22.46 -6.23 -22.98
CA LYS A 81 -23.32 -7.40 -22.95
C LYS A 81 -22.97 -8.33 -21.78
N ILE A 82 -21.70 -8.68 -21.58
CA ILE A 82 -21.25 -9.52 -20.46
C ILE A 82 -21.58 -8.86 -19.11
N THR A 83 -21.30 -7.56 -19.00
CA THR A 83 -21.58 -6.77 -17.78
C THR A 83 -23.08 -6.71 -17.47
N SER A 84 -23.95 -6.60 -18.49
CA SER A 84 -25.41 -6.62 -18.26
C SER A 84 -25.94 -7.97 -17.77
N HIS A 85 -25.19 -9.05 -17.99
CA HIS A 85 -25.45 -10.35 -17.36
C HIS A 85 -24.80 -10.48 -15.98
N GLY A 86 -24.10 -9.47 -15.45
CA GLY A 86 -23.36 -9.56 -14.19
C GLY A 86 -22.03 -10.33 -14.30
N GLY A 87 -21.59 -10.61 -15.53
CA GLY A 87 -20.27 -11.17 -15.80
C GLY A 87 -19.19 -10.10 -15.93
N HIS A 88 -17.95 -10.54 -16.08
CA HIS A 88 -16.79 -9.69 -16.33
C HIS A 88 -15.73 -10.44 -17.15
N TRP A 89 -14.78 -9.68 -17.68
CA TRP A 89 -13.63 -10.25 -18.38
C TRP A 89 -12.45 -10.43 -17.42
N LEU A 90 -11.81 -11.59 -17.49
CA LEU A 90 -10.66 -11.93 -16.67
C LEU A 90 -9.52 -12.42 -17.56
N PHE A 91 -8.37 -11.75 -17.46
CA PHE A 91 -7.17 -12.09 -18.23
C PHE A 91 -5.95 -12.12 -17.32
N VAL A 92 -5.10 -13.11 -17.53
CA VAL A 92 -3.77 -13.22 -16.95
C VAL A 92 -2.73 -12.95 -18.03
N VAL A 93 -1.81 -12.05 -17.74
CA VAL A 93 -0.76 -11.61 -18.67
C VAL A 93 0.60 -11.94 -18.10
N LYS A 94 1.50 -12.48 -18.93
CA LYS A 94 2.90 -12.69 -18.57
C LYS A 94 3.82 -12.11 -19.64
N HIS A 95 4.73 -11.24 -19.21
CA HIS A 95 5.79 -10.72 -20.06
C HIS A 95 7.00 -11.67 -20.01
N THR A 96 7.32 -12.33 -21.12
CA THR A 96 8.44 -13.27 -21.21
C THR A 96 9.66 -12.60 -21.83
N GLN A 97 10.79 -12.58 -21.13
CA GLN A 97 12.07 -12.22 -21.76
C GLN A 97 12.51 -13.38 -22.69
N SER A 98 13.15 -13.07 -23.81
CA SER A 98 13.41 -14.00 -24.92
C SER A 98 14.09 -15.32 -24.51
N SER A 99 13.77 -16.40 -25.26
CA SER A 99 14.34 -17.76 -25.23
C SER A 99 14.00 -18.71 -24.08
N ASN A 100 12.91 -18.51 -23.32
CA ASN A 100 12.52 -19.50 -22.31
C ASN A 100 12.10 -20.85 -22.93
N LYS A 101 12.94 -21.87 -22.70
CA LYS A 101 12.77 -23.30 -23.08
C LYS A 101 11.60 -24.01 -22.39
N ASN A 102 10.49 -23.33 -22.08
CA ASN A 102 9.37 -23.98 -21.38
C ASN A 102 7.99 -23.34 -21.60
N LYS A 103 7.66 -23.02 -22.87
CA LYS A 103 6.37 -22.40 -23.25
C LYS A 103 5.16 -23.23 -22.80
N LEU A 104 5.25 -24.56 -22.88
CA LEU A 104 4.17 -25.46 -22.44
C LEU A 104 3.89 -25.36 -20.94
N SER A 105 4.93 -25.38 -20.09
CA SER A 105 4.69 -25.21 -18.64
C SER A 105 4.12 -23.84 -18.32
N ILE A 106 4.60 -22.79 -18.99
CA ILE A 106 4.11 -21.43 -18.76
C ILE A 106 2.63 -21.34 -19.12
N TYR A 107 2.24 -21.93 -20.25
CA TYR A 107 0.84 -22.02 -20.66
C TYR A 107 0.00 -22.82 -19.65
N ALA A 108 0.44 -24.04 -19.30
CA ALA A 108 -0.30 -24.90 -18.36
C ALA A 108 -0.46 -24.23 -16.99
N HIS A 109 0.61 -23.61 -16.47
CA HIS A 109 0.54 -22.82 -15.25
C HIS A 109 -0.44 -21.66 -15.42
N MET A 110 -0.26 -20.75 -16.39
CA MET A 110 -1.16 -19.62 -16.57
C MET A 110 -2.63 -20.04 -16.75
N LEU A 111 -2.91 -21.15 -17.44
CA LEU A 111 -4.25 -21.71 -17.58
C LEU A 111 -4.81 -22.13 -16.22
N SER A 112 -4.09 -22.98 -15.49
CA SER A 112 -4.43 -23.45 -14.16
C SER A 112 -4.64 -22.29 -13.19
N GLU A 113 -3.80 -21.26 -13.27
CA GLU A 113 -3.90 -20.07 -12.45
C GLU A 113 -5.09 -19.18 -12.80
N THR A 114 -5.42 -19.06 -14.10
CA THR A 114 -6.62 -18.34 -14.56
C THR A 114 -7.89 -19.01 -14.06
N VAL A 115 -7.91 -20.35 -14.06
CA VAL A 115 -9.02 -21.16 -13.50
C VAL A 115 -9.12 -20.96 -12.00
N ASP A 116 -7.99 -21.01 -11.28
CA ASP A 116 -7.94 -20.79 -9.82
C ASP A 116 -8.55 -19.44 -9.44
N ILE A 117 -8.09 -18.34 -10.07
CA ILE A 117 -8.58 -17.00 -9.75
C ILE A 117 -10.06 -16.82 -10.16
N ALA A 118 -10.48 -17.40 -11.28
CA ALA A 118 -11.88 -17.37 -11.72
C ALA A 118 -12.80 -18.09 -10.73
N ALA A 119 -12.38 -19.24 -10.20
CA ALA A 119 -13.14 -20.01 -9.23
C ALA A 119 -13.26 -19.25 -7.89
N ARG A 120 -12.19 -18.59 -7.43
CA ARG A 120 -12.21 -17.73 -6.24
C ARG A 120 -13.19 -16.57 -6.42
N ILE A 121 -13.09 -15.83 -7.52
CA ILE A 121 -14.00 -14.72 -7.82
C ILE A 121 -15.45 -15.20 -7.93
N SER A 122 -15.69 -16.34 -8.59
CA SER A 122 -17.05 -16.92 -8.72
C SER A 122 -17.63 -17.30 -7.35
N ALA A 123 -16.83 -17.92 -6.47
CA ALA A 123 -17.25 -18.24 -5.10
C ALA A 123 -17.70 -16.99 -4.34
N LEU A 124 -16.99 -15.88 -4.50
CA LEU A 124 -17.33 -14.58 -3.90
C LEU A 124 -18.58 -13.94 -4.51
N HIS A 125 -19.01 -14.38 -5.69
CA HIS A 125 -20.32 -14.05 -6.26
C HIS A 125 -21.41 -15.08 -5.90
N GLY A 126 -21.10 -16.02 -5.00
CA GLY A 126 -22.03 -17.02 -4.50
C GLY A 126 -22.16 -18.26 -5.38
N ALA A 127 -21.31 -18.42 -6.41
CA ALA A 127 -21.33 -19.58 -7.29
C ALA A 127 -21.14 -20.88 -6.50
N ARG A 128 -21.98 -21.89 -6.78
CA ARG A 128 -21.80 -23.24 -6.23
C ARG A 128 -21.17 -24.19 -7.22
N THR A 129 -21.30 -23.88 -8.50
CA THR A 129 -20.72 -24.65 -9.58
C THR A 129 -20.09 -23.75 -10.63
N LEU A 130 -19.04 -24.27 -11.27
CA LEU A 130 -18.32 -23.60 -12.34
C LEU A 130 -18.26 -24.51 -13.57
N SER A 131 -18.83 -24.04 -14.68
CA SER A 131 -18.66 -24.61 -16.01
C SER A 131 -17.48 -23.94 -16.70
N ILE A 132 -16.60 -24.72 -17.31
CA ILE A 132 -15.40 -24.21 -17.99
C ILE A 132 -15.36 -24.74 -19.42
N TYR A 133 -15.26 -23.81 -20.37
CA TYR A 133 -15.08 -24.08 -21.80
C TYR A 133 -13.77 -23.46 -22.23
N ALA A 134 -12.78 -24.28 -22.55
CA ALA A 134 -11.47 -23.81 -22.98
C ALA A 134 -11.22 -24.15 -24.45
N ALA A 135 -10.56 -23.25 -25.17
CA ALA A 135 -9.98 -23.58 -26.47
C ALA A 135 -8.97 -24.72 -26.31
N SER A 136 -9.09 -25.77 -27.14
CA SER A 136 -8.07 -26.79 -27.29
C SER A 136 -7.09 -26.37 -28.36
N ARG A 137 -5.79 -26.34 -28.01
CA ARG A 137 -4.73 -25.77 -28.85
C ARG A 137 -3.58 -26.75 -29.01
N THR A 138 -2.94 -26.73 -30.17
CA THR A 138 -1.76 -27.53 -30.47
C THR A 138 -0.51 -26.70 -30.22
N ILE A 139 0.36 -27.18 -29.35
CA ILE A 139 1.58 -26.49 -28.93
C ILE A 139 2.78 -27.26 -29.48
N PRO A 140 3.73 -26.61 -30.17
CA PRO A 140 4.98 -27.22 -30.55
C PRO A 140 5.88 -27.30 -29.32
N VAL A 141 6.39 -28.49 -29.03
CA VAL A 141 7.34 -28.72 -27.94
C VAL A 141 8.52 -29.52 -28.44
N SER A 142 9.70 -29.32 -27.86
CA SER A 142 10.84 -30.20 -28.17
C SER A 142 10.56 -31.62 -27.67
N MET A 143 11.19 -32.62 -28.29
CA MET A 143 11.12 -34.01 -27.80
C MET A 143 11.57 -34.13 -26.33
N VAL A 144 12.62 -33.39 -25.95
CA VAL A 144 13.15 -33.38 -24.56
C VAL A 144 12.12 -32.81 -23.58
N ASP A 145 11.46 -31.70 -23.92
CA ASP A 145 10.45 -31.08 -23.06
C ASP A 145 9.21 -31.96 -22.91
N ALA A 146 8.84 -32.68 -23.97
CA ALA A 146 7.74 -33.65 -23.92
C ALA A 146 8.07 -34.84 -23.01
N GLU A 147 9.30 -35.35 -23.04
CA GLU A 147 9.75 -36.42 -22.14
C GLU A 147 9.79 -35.93 -20.69
N ILE A 148 10.33 -34.74 -20.42
CA ILE A 148 10.32 -34.14 -19.08
C ILE A 148 8.89 -33.92 -18.56
N ALA A 149 7.99 -33.44 -19.43
CA ALA A 149 6.58 -33.25 -19.08
C ALA A 149 5.90 -34.59 -18.73
N ARG A 150 6.16 -35.64 -19.51
CA ARG A 150 5.65 -37.00 -19.26
C ARG A 150 6.16 -37.56 -17.94
N ASP A 151 7.45 -37.38 -17.65
CA ASP A 151 8.08 -37.85 -16.41
C ASP A 151 7.57 -37.09 -15.18
N ARG A 152 7.08 -35.85 -15.36
CA ARG A 152 6.38 -35.05 -14.35
C ARG A 152 4.88 -35.38 -14.23
N GLY A 153 4.40 -36.40 -14.94
CA GLY A 153 3.02 -36.88 -14.84
C GLY A 153 2.02 -36.17 -15.73
N LEU A 154 2.45 -35.34 -16.68
CA LEU A 154 1.56 -34.76 -17.69
C LEU A 154 1.18 -35.85 -18.70
N ALA A 155 -0.10 -36.15 -18.84
CA ALA A 155 -0.59 -36.94 -19.96
C ALA A 155 -0.25 -36.19 -21.27
N LEU A 156 0.18 -36.88 -22.33
CA LEU A 156 0.48 -36.25 -23.63
C LEU A 156 -0.18 -37.09 -24.74
N GLN A 157 -0.98 -36.46 -25.60
CA GLN A 157 -1.45 -37.08 -26.85
C GLN A 157 -0.53 -36.58 -27.96
N VAL A 158 0.43 -37.42 -28.35
CA VAL A 158 1.41 -37.08 -29.38
C VAL A 158 0.75 -37.31 -30.74
N ASN A 159 0.39 -36.23 -31.43
CA ASN A 159 0.05 -36.31 -32.84
C ASN A 159 1.35 -36.16 -33.62
N ARG A 160 1.94 -37.29 -34.02
CA ARG A 160 3.04 -37.27 -35.00
C ARG A 160 2.45 -36.85 -36.34
N THR A 161 2.46 -35.56 -36.64
CA THR A 161 2.28 -35.10 -38.02
C THR A 161 3.46 -35.61 -38.81
N LYS A 162 3.21 -36.60 -39.67
CA LYS A 162 4.15 -37.02 -40.72
C LYS A 162 4.26 -35.85 -41.69
N ASP A 163 5.26 -35.00 -41.50
CA ASP A 163 5.91 -34.14 -42.50
C ASP A 163 6.38 -32.84 -41.84
N THR A 164 7.67 -32.80 -41.51
CA THR A 164 8.62 -31.81 -42.02
C THR A 164 10.01 -32.17 -41.50
N ALA A 165 10.95 -32.30 -42.41
CA ALA A 165 12.26 -32.89 -42.21
C ALA A 165 13.32 -31.92 -41.63
N SER A 166 12.96 -30.97 -40.76
CA SER A 166 13.95 -30.00 -40.31
C SER A 166 13.79 -29.35 -38.93
N ASP A 167 12.90 -29.80 -38.04
CA ASP A 167 12.92 -29.27 -36.66
C ASP A 167 12.55 -30.30 -35.59
N HIS A 168 13.32 -30.33 -34.50
CA HIS A 168 13.23 -31.28 -33.38
C HIS A 168 12.00 -31.07 -32.47
N SER A 169 10.89 -30.57 -33.02
CA SER A 169 9.65 -30.29 -32.29
C SER A 169 8.53 -31.25 -32.68
N ILE A 170 7.74 -31.66 -31.69
CA ILE A 170 6.50 -32.43 -31.84
C ILE A 170 5.30 -31.58 -31.43
N TRP A 171 4.18 -31.77 -32.12
CA TRP A 171 2.93 -31.07 -31.84
C TRP A 171 2.11 -31.86 -30.83
N ILE A 172 1.80 -31.24 -29.70
CA ILE A 172 0.99 -31.85 -28.65
C ILE A 172 -0.29 -31.05 -28.46
N LYS A 173 -1.42 -31.76 -28.40
CA LYS A 173 -2.72 -31.18 -28.06
C LYS A 173 -2.76 -30.87 -26.56
N SER A 174 -3.14 -29.65 -26.18
CA SER A 174 -3.18 -29.19 -24.79
C SER A 174 -4.09 -30.09 -23.93
N HIS A 175 -3.59 -30.48 -22.74
CA HIS A 175 -4.36 -31.20 -21.70
C HIS A 175 -5.19 -30.23 -20.86
N SER A 176 -5.80 -29.25 -21.51
CA SER A 176 -6.50 -28.15 -20.83
C SER A 176 -7.53 -28.70 -19.84
N GLU A 177 -8.25 -29.77 -20.20
CA GLU A 177 -9.23 -30.40 -19.29
C GLU A 177 -8.58 -30.98 -18.00
N ALA A 178 -7.45 -31.68 -18.11
CA ALA A 178 -6.80 -32.28 -16.94
C ALA A 178 -6.24 -31.19 -16.01
N GLU A 179 -5.60 -30.17 -16.57
CA GLU A 179 -5.09 -29.00 -15.82
C GLU A 179 -6.21 -28.22 -15.12
N ILE A 180 -7.34 -28.01 -15.81
CA ILE A 180 -8.53 -27.37 -15.24
C ILE A 180 -9.06 -28.21 -14.07
N ARG A 181 -9.17 -29.53 -14.23
CA ARG A 181 -9.63 -30.44 -13.17
C ARG A 181 -8.71 -30.41 -11.97
N GLN A 182 -7.39 -30.53 -12.19
CA GLN A 182 -6.40 -30.50 -11.13
C GLN A 182 -6.43 -29.18 -10.36
N SER A 183 -6.63 -28.05 -11.05
CA SER A 183 -6.75 -26.73 -10.42
C SER A 183 -7.97 -26.62 -9.50
N LEU A 184 -9.13 -27.10 -9.96
CA LEU A 184 -10.35 -27.12 -9.15
C LEU A 184 -10.26 -28.13 -8.01
N ASP A 185 -9.64 -29.29 -8.23
CA ASP A 185 -9.40 -30.29 -7.20
C ASP A 185 -8.43 -29.76 -6.13
N ALA A 186 -7.40 -29.01 -6.51
CA ALA A 186 -6.48 -28.36 -5.57
C ALA A 186 -7.23 -27.33 -4.70
N LEU A 187 -8.07 -26.48 -5.32
CA LEU A 187 -8.94 -25.55 -4.60
C LEU A 187 -9.88 -26.26 -3.63
N SER A 188 -10.45 -27.40 -4.01
CA SER A 188 -11.36 -28.15 -3.15
C SER A 188 -10.72 -28.66 -1.84
N ARG A 189 -9.39 -28.77 -1.81
CA ARG A 189 -8.60 -29.20 -0.64
C ARG A 189 -8.19 -28.04 0.25
N GLU A 190 -8.29 -26.79 -0.22
CA GLU A 190 -8.02 -25.62 0.61
C GLU A 190 -9.08 -25.48 1.71
N ARG A 191 -8.67 -24.92 2.86
CA ARG A 191 -9.59 -24.64 3.96
C ARG A 191 -10.62 -23.60 3.51
N GLN A 192 -11.90 -23.92 3.67
CA GLN A 192 -12.98 -23.05 3.23
C GLN A 192 -13.15 -21.81 4.13
N GLY A 193 -12.84 -21.95 5.42
CA GLY A 193 -12.88 -20.84 6.37
C GLY A 193 -14.30 -20.38 6.71
N LEU A 194 -14.44 -19.07 6.89
CA LEU A 194 -15.71 -18.37 7.11
C LEU A 194 -16.38 -17.88 5.82
N LEU A 195 -15.70 -17.99 4.68
CA LEU A 195 -16.21 -17.61 3.36
C LEU A 195 -16.94 -18.78 2.69
N MET A 196 -17.64 -18.46 1.59
CA MET A 196 -18.32 -19.46 0.76
C MET A 196 -17.33 -20.51 0.24
N ALA A 197 -17.76 -21.77 0.22
CA ALA A 197 -17.02 -22.87 -0.36
C ALA A 197 -16.73 -22.60 -1.85
N TYR A 198 -15.60 -23.12 -2.33
CA TYR A 198 -15.25 -23.02 -3.75
C TYR A 198 -16.26 -23.77 -4.62
N PRO A 199 -16.55 -23.27 -5.84
CA PRO A 199 -17.49 -23.91 -6.73
C PRO A 199 -16.99 -25.28 -7.15
N ARG A 200 -17.91 -26.25 -7.21
CA ARG A 200 -17.60 -27.57 -7.78
C ARG A 200 -17.62 -27.50 -9.31
N PRO A 201 -16.76 -28.26 -10.01
CA PRO A 201 -16.90 -28.37 -11.46
C PRO A 201 -18.26 -28.95 -11.85
N SER A 202 -19.00 -28.26 -12.73
CA SER A 202 -20.23 -28.80 -13.32
C SER A 202 -20.00 -29.40 -14.69
N THR A 203 -19.30 -28.67 -15.56
CA THR A 203 -18.91 -29.12 -16.91
C THR A 203 -17.54 -28.57 -17.21
N ILE A 204 -16.61 -29.43 -17.65
CA ILE A 204 -15.31 -29.00 -18.17
C ILE A 204 -15.22 -29.56 -19.57
N ARG A 205 -15.02 -28.70 -20.57
CA ARG A 205 -14.87 -29.11 -21.97
C ARG A 205 -13.76 -28.31 -22.64
N ALA A 206 -12.88 -29.02 -23.33
CA ALA A 206 -11.94 -28.45 -24.27
C ALA A 206 -12.51 -28.60 -25.68
N GLU A 207 -12.73 -27.48 -26.39
CA GLU A 207 -13.35 -27.45 -27.72
C GLU A 207 -12.37 -26.83 -28.73
N THR A 208 -12.34 -27.29 -29.98
CA THR A 208 -11.49 -26.69 -31.01
C THR A 208 -12.05 -25.32 -31.42
N ALA A 209 -11.23 -24.27 -31.28
CA ALA A 209 -11.66 -22.87 -31.42
C ALA A 209 -12.27 -22.51 -32.79
N HIS A 210 -12.04 -23.31 -33.84
CA HIS A 210 -12.44 -23.03 -35.22
C HIS A 210 -13.74 -23.71 -35.69
N TYR A 211 -14.42 -24.50 -34.85
CA TYR A 211 -15.58 -25.28 -35.30
C TYR A 211 -16.91 -24.56 -35.04
N GLY A 212 -17.83 -24.58 -36.01
CA GLY A 212 -19.17 -23.97 -35.90
C GLY A 212 -20.09 -24.53 -34.80
N GLY A 213 -19.62 -25.50 -34.03
CA GLY A 213 -20.27 -26.07 -32.84
C GLY A 213 -19.60 -25.73 -31.50
N ALA A 214 -18.50 -24.95 -31.50
CA ALA A 214 -17.84 -24.53 -30.27
C ALA A 214 -18.66 -23.49 -29.49
N HIS A 215 -18.43 -23.39 -28.18
CA HIS A 215 -19.06 -22.42 -27.30
C HIS A 215 -18.72 -21.00 -27.81
N PRO A 216 -19.70 -20.13 -28.09
CA PRO A 216 -19.47 -18.79 -28.63
C PRO A 216 -18.53 -17.93 -27.77
N GLY A 217 -18.55 -18.14 -26.46
CA GLY A 217 -17.62 -17.49 -25.54
C GLY A 217 -16.13 -17.82 -25.77
N ILE A 218 -15.79 -18.98 -26.35
CA ILE A 218 -14.40 -19.27 -26.75
C ILE A 218 -13.98 -18.33 -27.88
N PHE A 219 -14.85 -18.13 -28.87
CA PHE A 219 -14.60 -17.16 -29.93
C PHE A 219 -14.42 -15.73 -29.38
N TYR A 220 -15.16 -15.37 -28.33
CA TYR A 220 -15.04 -14.06 -27.68
C TYR A 220 -13.73 -13.91 -26.91
N ALA A 221 -13.32 -15.00 -26.25
CA ALA A 221 -12.03 -15.07 -25.56
C ALA A 221 -10.86 -14.96 -26.56
N ASP A 222 -10.90 -15.67 -27.71
CA ASP A 222 -9.91 -15.52 -28.80
C ASP A 222 -9.80 -14.06 -29.22
N PHE A 223 -10.96 -13.44 -29.41
CA PHE A 223 -11.08 -12.08 -29.87
C PHE A 223 -10.46 -11.06 -28.92
N ALA A 224 -10.81 -11.16 -27.64
CA ALA A 224 -10.30 -10.27 -26.61
C ALA A 224 -8.81 -10.51 -26.33
N CYS A 225 -8.35 -11.76 -26.26
CA CYS A 225 -6.95 -12.10 -26.04
C CYS A 225 -6.05 -11.53 -27.16
N ASN A 226 -6.45 -11.67 -28.43
CA ASN A 226 -5.69 -11.12 -29.55
C ASN A 226 -5.73 -9.58 -29.60
N PHE A 227 -6.84 -8.96 -29.22
CA PHE A 227 -6.92 -7.51 -29.07
C PHE A 227 -5.95 -7.01 -27.99
N LEU A 228 -6.01 -7.61 -26.79
CA LEU A 228 -5.14 -7.25 -25.66
C LEU A 228 -3.67 -7.44 -25.99
N ARG A 229 -3.30 -8.55 -26.64
CA ARG A 229 -1.91 -8.79 -27.05
C ARG A 229 -1.40 -7.67 -27.94
N ARG A 230 -2.16 -7.27 -28.96
CA ARG A 230 -1.77 -6.15 -29.84
C ARG A 230 -1.65 -4.83 -29.08
N THR A 231 -2.55 -4.57 -28.14
CA THR A 231 -2.53 -3.36 -27.31
C THR A 231 -1.32 -3.32 -26.37
N LEU A 232 -0.95 -4.46 -25.77
CA LEU A 232 0.10 -4.55 -24.76
C LEU A 232 1.52 -4.76 -25.34
N THR A 233 1.67 -5.30 -26.56
CA THR A 233 2.98 -5.59 -27.18
C THR A 233 3.58 -4.39 -27.96
N GLN A 234 2.84 -3.31 -28.23
CA GLN A 234 3.39 -2.14 -28.94
C GLN A 234 4.30 -1.31 -28.02
N THR A 235 5.61 -1.52 -28.15
CA THR A 235 6.66 -1.02 -27.23
C THR A 235 7.17 0.40 -27.51
N SER A 236 6.79 1.03 -28.62
CA SER A 236 7.46 2.27 -29.10
C SER A 236 6.61 3.54 -29.10
N LEU A 237 5.32 3.47 -28.73
CA LEU A 237 4.47 4.65 -28.61
C LEU A 237 3.68 4.58 -27.31
N PRO A 238 3.46 5.70 -26.59
CA PRO A 238 2.49 5.73 -25.51
C PRO A 238 1.18 5.14 -26.03
N ILE A 239 0.54 4.28 -25.23
CA ILE A 239 -0.83 3.83 -25.51
C ILE A 239 -1.62 5.13 -25.73
N PRO A 240 -2.14 5.40 -26.95
CA PRO A 240 -2.94 6.60 -27.18
C PRO A 240 -4.02 6.68 -26.10
N HIS A 241 -4.32 7.87 -25.56
CA HIS A 241 -5.36 8.03 -24.52
C HIS A 241 -6.67 7.30 -24.87
N GLU A 242 -7.00 7.22 -26.16
CA GLU A 242 -8.12 6.45 -26.71
C GLU A 242 -8.08 4.96 -26.35
N ARG A 243 -6.90 4.31 -26.35
CA ARG A 243 -6.76 2.88 -26.03
C ARG A 243 -6.85 2.59 -24.52
N GLU A 244 -6.37 3.48 -23.65
CA GLU A 244 -6.59 3.35 -22.19
C GLU A 244 -8.09 3.54 -21.85
N ALA A 245 -8.77 4.43 -22.56
CA ALA A 245 -10.22 4.59 -22.47
C ALA A 245 -10.98 3.30 -22.88
N VAL A 246 -10.51 2.56 -23.89
CA VAL A 246 -11.12 1.28 -24.28
C VAL A 246 -10.99 0.22 -23.19
N LEU A 247 -9.79 0.03 -22.63
CA LEU A 247 -9.56 -0.97 -21.59
C LEU A 247 -10.38 -0.70 -20.31
N SER A 248 -10.48 0.57 -19.93
CA SER A 248 -11.28 0.99 -18.77
C SER A 248 -12.79 0.87 -19.01
N GLN A 249 -13.28 1.21 -20.21
CA GLN A 249 -14.71 1.08 -20.56
C GLN A 249 -15.16 -0.37 -20.73
N ALA A 250 -14.24 -1.28 -21.07
CA ALA A 250 -14.55 -2.68 -21.33
C ALA A 250 -14.61 -3.56 -20.07
N ASN A 251 -14.56 -3.00 -18.85
CA ASN A 251 -14.68 -3.73 -17.59
C ASN A 251 -13.79 -5.00 -17.54
N MET A 252 -12.54 -4.84 -18.00
CA MET A 252 -11.57 -5.92 -18.08
C MET A 252 -10.66 -5.95 -16.87
N THR A 253 -10.58 -7.10 -16.22
CA THR A 253 -9.60 -7.35 -15.16
C THR A 253 -8.38 -8.02 -15.78
N ILE A 254 -7.31 -7.25 -15.97
CA ILE A 254 -6.06 -7.69 -16.60
C ILE A 254 -5.00 -7.84 -15.51
N ILE A 255 -4.69 -9.08 -15.13
CA ILE A 255 -3.85 -9.40 -13.97
C ILE A 255 -2.45 -9.78 -14.46
N ASP A 256 -1.41 -9.20 -13.86
CA ASP A 256 -0.04 -9.69 -14.05
C ASP A 256 0.10 -11.06 -13.38
N HIS A 257 0.62 -12.05 -14.11
CA HIS A 257 0.85 -13.42 -13.62
C HIS A 257 1.58 -13.41 -12.26
N ASP A 258 2.57 -12.53 -12.09
CA ASP A 258 3.36 -12.46 -10.85
C ASP A 258 2.57 -11.90 -9.65
N SER A 259 1.37 -11.34 -9.87
CA SER A 259 0.47 -10.89 -8.80
C SER A 259 -0.45 -12.00 -8.29
N LEU A 260 -0.56 -13.13 -9.00
CA LEU A 260 -1.56 -14.17 -8.67
C LEU A 260 -1.26 -14.83 -7.33
N GLU A 261 0.01 -15.01 -6.97
CA GLU A 261 0.38 -15.50 -5.64
C GLU A 261 -0.14 -14.57 -4.55
N GLY A 262 0.06 -13.26 -4.67
CA GLY A 262 -0.45 -12.29 -3.70
C GLY A 262 -1.99 -12.27 -3.62
N LEU A 263 -2.68 -12.43 -4.76
CA LEU A 263 -4.15 -12.55 -4.78
C LEU A 263 -4.66 -13.83 -4.10
N ARG A 264 -3.92 -14.95 -4.19
CA ARG A 264 -4.24 -16.18 -3.45
C ARG A 264 -4.01 -16.00 -1.97
N GLU A 265 -2.89 -15.39 -1.58
CA GLU A 265 -2.56 -15.14 -0.18
C GLU A 265 -3.54 -14.16 0.47
N LEU A 266 -4.05 -13.19 -0.30
CA LEU A 266 -5.18 -12.33 0.08
C LEU A 266 -6.43 -13.15 0.42
N ASP A 267 -6.93 -13.97 -0.51
CA ASP A 267 -8.14 -14.79 -0.30
C ASP A 267 -7.93 -15.80 0.84
N ARG A 268 -6.76 -16.44 0.93
CA ARG A 268 -6.42 -17.37 2.02
C ARG A 268 -6.44 -16.69 3.38
N ALA A 269 -5.82 -15.52 3.52
CA ALA A 269 -5.82 -14.77 4.78
C ALA A 269 -7.24 -14.38 5.23
N LEU A 270 -8.13 -14.05 4.28
CA LEU A 270 -9.54 -13.76 4.54
C LEU A 270 -10.37 -14.99 4.91
N ARG A 271 -9.89 -16.20 4.58
CA ARG A 271 -10.51 -17.49 4.93
C ARG A 271 -9.97 -18.09 6.23
N GLU A 272 -8.94 -17.53 6.84
CA GLU A 272 -8.48 -18.00 8.13
C GLU A 272 -9.61 -17.91 9.19
N ASP A 273 -9.52 -18.73 10.23
CA ASP A 273 -10.48 -18.70 11.35
C ASP A 273 -9.71 -18.51 12.67
N PRO A 274 -9.66 -17.28 13.23
CA PRO A 274 -10.26 -16.05 12.71
C PRO A 274 -9.53 -15.49 11.47
N PRO A 275 -10.19 -14.65 10.64
CA PRO A 275 -9.58 -14.06 9.44
C PRO A 275 -8.43 -13.10 9.80
N ASP A 276 -7.30 -13.18 9.09
CA ASP A 276 -6.15 -12.30 9.27
C ASP A 276 -6.26 -11.07 8.35
N LEU A 277 -7.05 -10.08 8.81
CA LEU A 277 -7.33 -8.85 8.06
C LEU A 277 -6.07 -8.02 7.78
N LEU A 278 -5.06 -8.06 8.66
CA LEU A 278 -3.83 -7.31 8.47
C LEU A 278 -2.97 -7.92 7.36
N ARG A 279 -2.81 -9.25 7.37
CA ARG A 279 -2.11 -9.97 6.29
C ARG A 279 -2.81 -9.74 4.96
N ALA A 280 -4.13 -9.87 4.93
CA ALA A 280 -4.94 -9.63 3.75
C ALA A 280 -4.78 -8.19 3.22
N ALA A 281 -4.87 -7.17 4.07
CA ALA A 281 -4.76 -5.77 3.66
C ALA A 281 -3.42 -5.43 2.96
N ARG A 282 -2.32 -6.11 3.31
CA ARG A 282 -1.01 -5.93 2.63
C ARG A 282 -1.08 -6.28 1.15
N PHE A 283 -1.81 -7.34 0.81
CA PHE A 283 -1.96 -7.79 -0.57
C PHE A 283 -3.01 -6.99 -1.36
N VAL A 284 -3.83 -6.17 -0.69
CA VAL A 284 -4.75 -5.24 -1.37
C VAL A 284 -3.98 -4.08 -1.99
N GLU A 285 -3.05 -3.51 -1.22
CA GLU A 285 -2.24 -2.37 -1.66
C GLU A 285 -1.08 -2.80 -2.59
N GLU A 286 -0.49 -3.97 -2.32
CA GLU A 286 0.64 -4.51 -3.07
C GLU A 286 0.41 -5.99 -3.42
N PRO A 287 -0.46 -6.31 -4.40
CA PRO A 287 -0.73 -7.69 -4.80
C PRO A 287 0.49 -8.39 -5.42
N ASN A 288 1.53 -7.63 -5.78
CA ASN A 288 2.80 -8.15 -6.28
C ASN A 288 3.95 -7.71 -5.37
N ASN A 289 4.27 -8.53 -4.35
CA ASN A 289 5.41 -8.31 -3.45
C ASN A 289 6.76 -8.20 -4.21
N ASN A 290 6.83 -8.64 -5.47
CA ASN A 290 8.05 -8.69 -6.28
C ASN A 290 8.24 -7.49 -7.23
N LEU A 291 7.33 -6.52 -7.31
CA LEU A 291 7.56 -5.31 -8.14
C LEU A 291 8.74 -4.49 -7.61
N SER A 292 9.01 -4.55 -6.31
CA SER A 292 10.16 -3.91 -5.68
C SER A 292 11.52 -4.46 -6.16
N THR A 293 11.56 -5.67 -6.74
CA THR A 293 12.78 -6.34 -7.20
C THR A 293 12.98 -6.31 -8.73
N ARG A 294 12.00 -5.85 -9.53
CA ARG A 294 12.20 -5.68 -10.98
C ARG A 294 13.12 -4.49 -11.26
N LYS A 295 14.41 -4.79 -11.40
CA LYS A 295 15.53 -3.91 -11.79
C LYS A 295 15.37 -3.25 -13.19
N SER A 296 14.20 -3.24 -13.81
CA SER A 296 13.99 -2.55 -15.09
C SER A 296 13.58 -1.07 -14.92
N THR A 297 14.26 -0.20 -15.64
CA THR A 297 14.11 1.26 -15.70
C THR A 297 12.86 1.63 -16.51
N THR A 298 11.95 2.37 -15.88
CA THR A 298 10.70 2.91 -16.44
C THR A 298 9.63 1.84 -16.74
N PRO A 299 8.51 1.80 -15.99
CA PRO A 299 7.44 0.85 -16.25
C PRO A 299 6.83 1.12 -17.64
N THR A 300 6.77 0.09 -18.49
CA THR A 300 6.09 0.22 -19.78
C THR A 300 4.59 0.40 -19.57
N PRO A 301 3.84 0.99 -20.53
CA PRO A 301 2.38 1.13 -20.41
C PRO A 301 1.66 -0.19 -20.12
N ALA A 302 2.18 -1.31 -20.64
CA ALA A 302 1.66 -2.65 -20.37
C ALA A 302 1.81 -3.05 -18.89
N HIS A 303 2.97 -2.79 -18.27
CA HIS A 303 3.18 -3.04 -16.84
C HIS A 303 2.26 -2.19 -15.97
N VAL A 304 2.00 -0.94 -16.36
CA VAL A 304 1.06 -0.07 -15.63
C VAL A 304 -0.36 -0.63 -15.72
N ALA A 305 -0.79 -1.07 -16.90
CA ALA A 305 -2.13 -1.63 -17.11
C ALA A 305 -2.34 -2.94 -16.32
N THR A 306 -1.39 -3.87 -16.35
CA THR A 306 -1.48 -5.13 -15.62
C THR A 306 -1.40 -4.92 -14.11
N HIS A 307 -0.59 -3.98 -13.63
CA HIS A 307 -0.56 -3.62 -12.21
C HIS A 307 -1.88 -3.00 -11.73
N LYS A 308 -2.46 -2.06 -12.49
CA LYS A 308 -3.78 -1.48 -12.20
C LYS A 308 -4.86 -2.58 -12.13
N GLY A 309 -4.84 -3.54 -13.06
CA GLY A 309 -5.80 -4.64 -13.06
C GLY A 309 -5.58 -5.63 -11.90
N SER A 310 -4.34 -5.91 -11.49
CA SER A 310 -4.06 -6.68 -10.26
C SER A 310 -4.60 -5.99 -9.01
N LEU A 311 -4.43 -4.66 -8.88
CA LEU A 311 -5.00 -3.89 -7.77
C LEU A 311 -6.54 -3.92 -7.77
N LEU A 312 -7.15 -3.81 -8.94
CA LEU A 312 -8.60 -3.93 -9.09
C LEU A 312 -9.11 -5.32 -8.66
N ALA A 313 -8.40 -6.39 -9.06
CA ALA A 313 -8.72 -7.75 -8.65
C ALA A 313 -8.59 -7.94 -7.14
N ALA A 314 -7.52 -7.42 -6.53
CA ALA A 314 -7.31 -7.47 -5.09
C ALA A 314 -8.44 -6.76 -4.33
N LYS A 315 -8.80 -5.54 -4.76
CA LYS A 315 -9.91 -4.78 -4.20
C LYS A 315 -11.25 -5.52 -4.34
N LEU A 316 -11.52 -6.13 -5.50
CA LEU A 316 -12.73 -6.93 -5.71
C LEU A 316 -12.81 -8.10 -4.74
N ILE A 317 -11.72 -8.85 -4.56
CA ILE A 317 -11.63 -9.97 -3.62
C ILE A 317 -11.88 -9.48 -2.19
N TRP A 318 -11.20 -8.40 -1.80
CA TRP A 318 -11.34 -7.78 -0.48
C TRP A 318 -12.78 -7.35 -0.19
N ASP A 319 -13.36 -6.50 -1.02
CA ASP A 319 -14.70 -5.93 -0.79
C ASP A 319 -15.79 -7.02 -0.73
N ARG A 320 -15.73 -8.00 -1.64
CA ARG A 320 -16.69 -9.10 -1.67
C ARG A 320 -16.52 -10.04 -0.47
N SER A 321 -15.28 -10.36 -0.09
CA SER A 321 -15.01 -11.19 1.07
C SER A 321 -15.49 -10.52 2.35
N LEU A 322 -15.23 -9.23 2.55
CA LEU A 322 -15.71 -8.49 3.71
C LEU A 322 -17.24 -8.47 3.79
N SER A 323 -17.94 -8.34 2.65
CA SER A 323 -19.39 -8.43 2.60
C SER A 323 -19.90 -9.78 3.12
N HIS A 324 -19.29 -10.89 2.67
CA HIS A 324 -19.62 -12.25 3.14
C HIS A 324 -19.24 -12.48 4.60
N LEU A 325 -18.02 -12.10 5.00
CA LEU A 325 -17.55 -12.22 6.38
C LEU A 325 -18.46 -11.46 7.35
N GLY A 326 -18.92 -10.26 6.97
CA GLY A 326 -19.83 -9.48 7.79
C GLY A 326 -21.13 -10.22 8.11
N ASN A 327 -21.64 -11.02 7.18
CA ASN A 327 -22.83 -11.86 7.40
C ASN A 327 -22.51 -13.10 8.25
N SER A 328 -21.34 -13.71 8.06
CA SER A 328 -20.90 -14.91 8.80
C SER A 328 -20.51 -14.62 10.25
N LEU A 329 -19.75 -13.55 10.49
CA LEU A 329 -19.23 -13.16 11.80
C LEU A 329 -20.33 -12.76 12.79
N LEU A 330 -21.53 -12.41 12.32
CA LEU A 330 -22.69 -12.18 13.18
C LEU A 330 -23.10 -13.42 13.98
N ARG A 331 -22.62 -14.62 13.60
CA ARG A 331 -23.03 -15.89 14.21
C ARG A 331 -21.95 -16.50 15.10
N ARG A 332 -20.65 -16.26 14.84
CA ARG A 332 -19.48 -16.79 15.59
C ARG A 332 -18.22 -15.93 15.37
N ASN A 333 -17.26 -16.00 16.29
CA ASN A 333 -15.84 -15.56 16.15
C ASN A 333 -15.53 -14.07 15.97
N ALA A 334 -16.51 -13.16 15.93
CA ALA A 334 -16.27 -11.72 15.79
C ALA A 334 -15.33 -11.13 16.88
N ALA A 335 -15.45 -11.60 18.13
CA ALA A 335 -14.53 -11.21 19.20
C ALA A 335 -13.09 -11.70 18.94
N SER A 336 -12.92 -12.96 18.53
CA SER A 336 -11.60 -13.52 18.18
C SER A 336 -10.97 -12.76 17.01
N THR A 337 -11.74 -12.38 15.99
CA THR A 337 -11.26 -11.52 14.90
C THR A 337 -10.75 -10.18 15.42
N GLY A 338 -11.48 -9.55 16.35
CA GLY A 338 -11.04 -8.29 16.98
C GLY A 338 -9.75 -8.43 17.78
N ILE A 339 -9.60 -9.50 18.57
CA ILE A 339 -8.39 -9.78 19.34
C ILE A 339 -7.20 -10.02 18.41
N THR A 340 -7.34 -10.91 17.41
CA THR A 340 -6.29 -11.18 16.43
C THR A 340 -5.90 -9.92 15.65
N LEU A 341 -6.87 -9.11 15.23
CA LEU A 341 -6.60 -7.82 14.58
C LEU A 341 -5.78 -6.91 15.50
N SER A 342 -6.16 -6.80 16.77
CA SER A 342 -5.48 -5.94 17.74
C SER A 342 -4.01 -6.34 17.95
N ASP A 343 -3.74 -7.64 18.12
CA ASP A 343 -2.38 -8.16 18.34
C ASP A 343 -1.50 -7.99 17.09
N ARG A 344 -2.06 -8.30 15.91
CA ARG A 344 -1.36 -8.15 14.62
C ARG A 344 -1.02 -6.68 14.34
N VAL A 345 -1.98 -5.79 14.56
CA VAL A 345 -1.80 -4.33 14.39
C VAL A 345 -0.77 -3.82 15.40
N GLN A 346 -0.83 -4.26 16.66
CA GLN A 346 0.15 -3.87 17.67
C GLN A 346 1.57 -4.25 17.24
N SER A 347 1.75 -5.49 16.78
CA SER A 347 3.04 -5.96 16.26
C SER A 347 3.50 -5.13 15.07
N ALA A 348 2.62 -4.87 14.10
CA ALA A 348 2.99 -4.06 12.93
C ALA A 348 3.38 -2.62 13.28
N LEU A 349 2.60 -1.94 14.13
CA LEU A 349 2.91 -0.57 14.57
C LEU A 349 4.20 -0.53 15.42
N SER A 350 4.43 -1.54 16.27
CA SER A 350 5.64 -1.62 17.10
C SER A 350 6.93 -1.74 16.29
N THR A 351 6.88 -2.38 15.12
CA THR A 351 8.06 -2.50 14.24
C THR A 351 8.45 -1.17 13.58
N LYS A 352 7.63 -0.11 13.72
CA LYS A 352 7.81 1.22 13.09
C LYS A 352 8.17 1.19 11.60
N SER A 353 7.91 0.06 10.94
CA SER A 353 8.29 -0.23 9.55
C SER A 353 7.49 0.58 8.52
N GLY A 354 6.51 1.36 8.96
CA GLY A 354 5.83 2.35 8.11
C GLY A 354 4.65 1.84 7.31
N ASN A 355 4.17 0.61 7.53
CA ASN A 355 2.98 0.11 6.84
C ASN A 355 1.65 0.61 7.46
N TYR A 356 1.51 1.93 7.62
CA TYR A 356 0.30 2.55 8.16
C TYR A 356 -0.90 2.42 7.21
N ASN A 357 -0.66 2.31 5.90
CA ASN A 357 -1.75 2.16 4.93
C ASN A 357 -2.43 0.80 5.03
N SER A 358 -1.69 -0.31 4.96
CA SER A 358 -2.30 -1.64 5.12
C SER A 358 -2.88 -1.82 6.52
N THR A 359 -2.22 -1.26 7.54
CA THR A 359 -2.72 -1.29 8.92
C THR A 359 -4.04 -0.54 9.05
N TRP A 360 -4.15 0.65 8.46
CA TRP A 360 -5.40 1.40 8.39
C TRP A 360 -6.48 0.65 7.61
N THR A 361 -6.16 0.11 6.43
CA THR A 361 -7.13 -0.67 5.62
C THR A 361 -7.70 -1.85 6.41
N ALA A 362 -6.86 -2.55 7.19
CA ALA A 362 -7.31 -3.63 8.08
C ALA A 362 -8.17 -3.12 9.26
N LEU A 363 -7.75 -2.03 9.91
CA LEU A 363 -8.50 -1.41 11.01
C LEU A 363 -9.84 -0.87 10.53
N ASP A 364 -9.91 -0.20 9.39
CA ASP A 364 -11.15 0.33 8.82
C ASP A 364 -12.15 -0.80 8.53
N ALA A 365 -11.70 -1.87 7.85
CA ALA A 365 -12.55 -3.02 7.56
C ALA A 365 -12.98 -3.80 8.81
N GLY A 366 -12.09 -3.95 9.78
CA GLY A 366 -12.25 -4.83 10.94
C GLY A 366 -12.75 -4.17 12.22
N TRP A 367 -12.60 -2.85 12.38
CA TRP A 367 -12.84 -2.17 13.64
C TRP A 367 -13.33 -0.72 13.54
N ALA A 368 -12.65 0.18 12.83
CA ALA A 368 -12.93 1.62 12.88
C ALA A 368 -14.03 2.05 11.90
N GLY A 369 -14.17 1.35 10.77
CA GLY A 369 -15.06 1.75 9.68
C GLY A 369 -16.54 1.42 9.91
N GLY A 370 -17.37 1.81 8.94
CA GLY A 370 -18.82 1.57 8.95
C GLY A 370 -19.26 0.17 8.47
N GLY A 371 -18.31 -0.64 7.99
CA GLY A 371 -18.57 -1.96 7.39
C GLY A 371 -19.30 -2.94 8.31
N THR A 372 -19.92 -3.96 7.72
CA THR A 372 -20.63 -5.02 8.46
C THR A 372 -19.70 -5.82 9.37
N VAL A 373 -18.48 -6.12 8.90
CA VAL A 373 -17.42 -6.76 9.70
C VAL A 373 -17.07 -5.91 10.92
N ALA A 374 -16.65 -4.66 10.71
CA ALA A 374 -16.31 -3.73 11.79
C ALA A 374 -17.43 -3.56 12.82
N ARG A 375 -18.68 -3.39 12.37
CA ARG A 375 -19.86 -3.33 13.26
C ARG A 375 -20.05 -4.62 14.07
N SER A 376 -19.86 -5.79 13.45
CA SER A 376 -19.96 -7.07 14.14
C SER A 376 -18.87 -7.26 15.18
N VAL A 377 -17.61 -6.95 14.82
CA VAL A 377 -16.47 -7.02 15.74
C VAL A 377 -16.67 -6.07 16.92
N ARG A 378 -17.02 -4.80 16.68
CA ARG A 378 -17.32 -3.82 17.76
C ARG A 378 -18.40 -4.32 18.70
N ARG A 379 -19.52 -4.83 18.18
CA ARG A 379 -20.62 -5.35 19.00
C ARG A 379 -20.18 -6.49 19.91
N HIS A 380 -19.41 -7.44 19.40
CA HIS A 380 -19.03 -8.65 20.14
C HIS A 380 -17.80 -8.45 21.04
N LEU A 381 -16.91 -7.51 20.68
CA LEU A 381 -15.74 -7.16 21.49
C LEU A 381 -16.06 -6.13 22.58
N ALA A 382 -17.26 -5.53 22.58
CA ALA A 382 -17.66 -4.51 23.56
C ALA A 382 -17.47 -4.93 25.04
N THR A 383 -17.53 -6.24 25.33
CA THR A 383 -17.28 -6.80 26.67
C THR A 383 -15.78 -6.87 27.01
N ASN A 384 -14.91 -6.98 26.01
CA ASN A 384 -13.46 -6.87 26.16
C ASN A 384 -13.02 -5.41 25.96
N ARG A 385 -13.13 -4.64 27.04
CA ARG A 385 -12.83 -3.21 27.07
C ARG A 385 -11.39 -2.89 26.71
N GLU A 386 -10.45 -3.72 27.12
CA GLU A 386 -9.02 -3.54 26.85
C GLU A 386 -8.71 -3.66 25.35
N ALA A 387 -9.12 -4.77 24.72
CA ALA A 387 -8.91 -4.94 23.29
C ALA A 387 -9.62 -3.87 22.46
N SER A 388 -10.83 -3.45 22.89
CA SER A 388 -11.57 -2.36 22.26
C SER A 388 -10.85 -1.02 22.39
N ALA A 389 -10.33 -0.70 23.57
CA ALA A 389 -9.53 0.51 23.81
C ALA A 389 -8.25 0.49 22.96
N ARG A 390 -7.52 -0.62 22.97
CA ARG A 390 -6.31 -0.80 22.16
C ARG A 390 -6.59 -0.60 20.67
N LEU A 391 -7.65 -1.19 20.12
CA LEU A 391 -8.01 -1.01 18.71
C LEU A 391 -8.38 0.44 18.38
N TRP A 392 -9.10 1.16 19.24
CA TRP A 392 -9.38 2.59 19.03
C TRP A 392 -8.12 3.44 19.14
N ARG A 393 -7.21 3.14 20.07
CA ARG A 393 -5.90 3.78 20.15
C ARG A 393 -5.08 3.56 18.88
N GLN A 394 -5.04 2.34 18.38
CA GLN A 394 -4.36 1.99 17.12
C GLN A 394 -4.99 2.71 15.91
N ALA A 395 -6.33 2.81 15.87
CA ALA A 395 -7.04 3.58 14.86
C ALA A 395 -6.69 5.07 14.93
N LEU A 396 -6.60 5.64 16.13
CA LEU A 396 -6.15 7.02 16.34
C LEU A 396 -4.71 7.20 15.85
N GLU A 397 -3.81 6.27 16.14
CA GLU A 397 -2.41 6.31 15.68
C GLU A 397 -2.32 6.31 14.14
N CYS A 398 -3.04 5.41 13.48
CA CYS A 398 -3.11 5.36 12.01
C CYS A 398 -3.77 6.61 11.40
N ALA A 399 -4.88 7.08 11.96
CA ALA A 399 -5.55 8.30 11.52
C ALA A 399 -4.62 9.52 11.70
N ASN A 400 -3.90 9.56 12.82
CA ASN A 400 -2.90 10.58 13.09
C ASN A 400 -1.74 10.55 12.12
N HIS A 401 -1.27 9.39 11.67
CA HIS A 401 -0.23 9.31 10.65
C HIS A 401 -0.74 9.79 9.28
N ARG A 402 -2.00 9.50 8.95
CA ARG A 402 -2.67 9.94 7.70
C ARG A 402 -3.07 11.42 7.73
N GLY A 403 -3.19 12.01 8.91
CA GLY A 403 -3.78 13.34 9.10
C GLY A 403 -5.27 13.39 8.92
N ASP A 404 -5.97 12.26 9.04
CA ASP A 404 -7.42 12.18 8.95
C ASP A 404 -8.04 12.61 10.29
N ILE A 405 -8.46 13.88 10.36
CA ILE A 405 -9.03 14.48 11.59
C ILE A 405 -10.35 13.79 11.98
N SER A 406 -11.21 13.47 11.01
CA SER A 406 -12.52 12.89 11.28
C SER A 406 -12.42 11.50 11.91
N SER A 407 -11.58 10.66 11.34
CA SER A 407 -11.29 9.32 11.88
C SER A 407 -10.60 9.39 13.24
N ALA A 408 -9.66 10.33 13.42
CA ALA A 408 -8.98 10.53 14.69
C ALA A 408 -9.95 11.01 15.79
N GLN A 409 -10.83 11.96 15.49
CA GLN A 409 -11.86 12.44 16.41
C GLN A 409 -12.81 11.32 16.83
N THR A 410 -13.24 10.49 15.87
CA THR A 410 -14.08 9.33 16.14
C THR A 410 -13.38 8.36 17.08
N ALA A 411 -12.14 7.99 16.77
CA ALA A 411 -11.35 7.07 17.59
C ALA A 411 -11.13 7.60 19.02
N GLN A 412 -10.82 8.90 19.17
CA GLN A 412 -10.65 9.52 20.49
C GLN A 412 -11.96 9.55 21.29
N THR A 413 -13.09 9.87 20.64
CA THR A 413 -14.41 9.92 21.26
C THR A 413 -14.83 8.54 21.75
N GLU A 414 -14.68 7.52 20.91
CA GLU A 414 -15.01 6.13 21.23
C GLU A 414 -14.13 5.58 22.36
N PHE A 415 -12.82 5.85 22.32
CA PHE A 415 -11.91 5.49 23.41
C PHE A 415 -12.32 6.15 24.73
N THR A 416 -12.62 7.46 24.70
CA THR A 416 -13.06 8.20 25.89
C THR A 416 -14.37 7.64 26.44
N GLY A 417 -15.28 7.22 25.55
CA GLY A 417 -16.50 6.49 25.91
C GLY A 417 -16.21 5.21 26.70
N ILE A 418 -15.18 4.46 26.32
CA ILE A 418 -14.73 3.27 27.06
C ILE A 418 -14.22 3.65 28.45
N LEU A 419 -13.41 4.72 28.59
CA LEU A 419 -12.87 5.15 29.88
C LEU A 419 -13.95 5.59 30.89
N ARG A 420 -15.06 6.19 30.42
CA ARG A 420 -16.18 6.62 31.28
C ARG A 420 -16.82 5.47 32.08
N HIS A 421 -16.65 4.23 31.64
CA HIS A 421 -17.15 3.04 32.33
C HIS A 421 -16.18 2.49 33.41
N GLY A 422 -15.15 3.27 33.80
CA GLY A 422 -14.18 2.96 34.86
C GLY A 422 -12.78 2.60 34.34
N ILE A 423 -11.74 2.82 35.13
CA ILE A 423 -10.35 2.57 34.69
C ILE A 423 -9.85 1.28 35.36
N SER A 424 -9.53 0.26 34.56
CA SER A 424 -8.77 -0.92 35.01
C SER A 424 -7.26 -0.66 34.87
N ILE A 425 -6.45 -1.44 35.58
CA ILE A 425 -4.98 -1.39 35.45
C ILE A 425 -4.56 -1.59 33.99
N SER A 426 -5.21 -2.51 33.26
CA SER A 426 -4.90 -2.74 31.85
C SER A 426 -5.32 -1.60 30.91
N LEU A 427 -6.33 -0.80 31.28
CA LEU A 427 -6.73 0.39 30.53
C LEU A 427 -5.84 1.61 30.80
N LEU A 428 -5.11 1.64 31.93
CA LEU A 428 -4.18 2.75 32.24
C LEU A 428 -3.09 2.88 31.16
N ALA A 429 -2.50 1.77 30.75
CA ALA A 429 -1.44 1.78 29.72
C ALA A 429 -1.97 2.34 28.39
N GLU A 430 -3.18 1.93 27.97
CA GLU A 430 -3.80 2.42 26.75
C GLU A 430 -4.19 3.91 26.88
N ALA A 431 -4.65 4.35 28.06
CA ALA A 431 -5.00 5.74 28.33
C ALA A 431 -3.78 6.67 28.26
N HIS A 432 -2.64 6.25 28.84
CA HIS A 432 -1.39 7.00 28.74
C HIS A 432 -0.93 7.17 27.28
N GLN A 433 -1.05 6.12 26.46
CA GLN A 433 -0.73 6.23 25.04
C GLN A 433 -1.74 7.10 24.28
N LEU A 434 -3.02 7.07 24.65
CA LEU A 434 -4.04 7.95 24.07
C LEU A 434 -3.70 9.43 24.32
N ASP A 435 -3.21 9.78 25.50
CA ASP A 435 -2.82 11.15 25.81
C ASP A 435 -1.73 11.63 24.85
N VAL A 436 -0.68 10.83 24.67
CA VAL A 436 0.41 11.11 23.72
C VAL A 436 -0.14 11.28 22.29
N LEU A 437 -1.03 10.40 21.85
CA LEU A 437 -1.64 10.47 20.52
C LEU A 437 -2.62 11.65 20.37
N SER A 438 -3.26 12.08 21.44
CA SER A 438 -4.19 13.22 21.43
C SER A 438 -3.46 14.53 21.11
N HIS A 439 -2.18 14.65 21.46
CA HIS A 439 -1.36 15.79 21.07
C HIS A 439 -1.13 15.83 19.57
N VAL A 440 -0.79 14.67 18.97
CA VAL A 440 -0.62 14.56 17.51
C VAL A 440 -1.94 14.87 16.79
N TYR A 441 -3.08 14.42 17.33
CA TYR A 441 -4.39 14.78 16.80
C TYR A 441 -4.66 16.29 16.81
N LEU A 442 -4.35 16.98 17.90
CA LEU A 442 -4.48 18.44 17.98
C LEU A 442 -3.54 19.14 16.98
N GLN A 443 -2.29 18.67 16.87
CA GLN A 443 -1.35 19.17 15.87
C GLN A 443 -1.88 18.96 14.44
N ASN A 444 -2.61 17.88 14.17
CA ASN A 444 -3.20 17.60 12.86
C ASN A 444 -4.30 18.58 12.46
N HIS A 445 -4.79 19.46 13.34
CA HIS A 445 -5.68 20.55 12.94
C HIS A 445 -4.94 21.66 12.21
N LEU A 446 -3.62 21.67 12.31
CA LEU A 446 -2.75 22.59 11.58
C LEU A 446 -2.39 21.99 10.20
N PRO A 447 -2.08 22.83 9.20
CA PRO A 447 -2.24 24.27 9.27
C PRO A 447 -3.74 24.65 9.20
N CYS A 448 -4.13 25.76 9.81
CA CYS A 448 -5.53 26.24 9.84
C CYS A 448 -5.65 27.71 9.47
N SER A 449 -6.88 28.26 9.46
CA SER A 449 -7.11 29.70 9.32
C SER A 449 -6.48 30.46 10.49
N GLU A 450 -6.08 31.72 10.27
CA GLU A 450 -5.42 32.53 11.31
C GLU A 450 -6.29 32.68 12.57
N ASP A 451 -7.59 32.87 12.40
CA ASP A 451 -8.55 33.01 13.51
C ASP A 451 -8.63 31.76 14.41
N ALA A 452 -8.28 30.57 13.88
CA ALA A 452 -8.33 29.31 14.61
C ALA A 452 -7.01 28.96 15.32
N ILE A 453 -5.91 29.67 15.02
CA ILE A 453 -4.58 29.33 15.54
C ILE A 453 -4.53 29.51 17.06
N ASP A 454 -5.10 30.59 17.59
CA ASP A 454 -5.06 30.87 19.03
C ASP A 454 -5.75 29.78 19.84
N ASP A 455 -6.93 29.32 19.39
CA ASP A 455 -7.66 28.22 20.04
C ASP A 455 -6.83 26.93 20.03
N ILE A 456 -6.29 26.55 18.86
CA ILE A 456 -5.52 25.31 18.72
C ILE A 456 -4.23 25.37 19.56
N VAL A 457 -3.49 26.49 19.53
CA VAL A 457 -2.27 26.68 20.33
C VAL A 457 -2.59 26.67 21.82
N ALA A 458 -3.66 27.33 22.27
CA ALA A 458 -4.08 27.30 23.66
C ALA A 458 -4.40 25.87 24.13
N ARG A 459 -5.12 25.09 23.31
CA ARG A 459 -5.44 23.69 23.57
C ARG A 459 -4.19 22.80 23.60
N LEU A 460 -3.23 23.03 22.69
CA LEU A 460 -1.94 22.33 22.68
C LEU A 460 -1.12 22.63 23.95
N LYS A 461 -1.05 23.89 24.38
CA LYS A 461 -0.39 24.28 25.64
C LYS A 461 -1.05 23.64 26.85
N GLN A 462 -2.38 23.65 26.91
CA GLN A 462 -3.13 23.00 27.99
C GLN A 462 -2.87 21.49 28.02
N ALA A 463 -2.88 20.82 26.86
CA ALA A 463 -2.58 19.41 26.74
C ALA A 463 -1.13 19.11 27.19
N ALA A 464 -0.16 19.91 26.75
CA ALA A 464 1.24 19.81 27.20
C ALA A 464 1.40 19.93 28.72
N ASN A 465 0.77 20.93 29.34
CA ASN A 465 0.82 21.10 30.79
C ASN A 465 0.13 19.94 31.54
N THR A 466 -0.96 19.41 30.99
CA THR A 466 -1.63 18.22 31.55
C THR A 466 -0.72 16.99 31.48
N LEU A 467 0.00 16.81 30.38
CA LEU A 467 0.93 15.70 30.19
C LEU A 467 2.14 15.80 31.13
N ILE A 468 2.64 17.01 31.39
CA ILE A 468 3.69 17.28 32.38
C ILE A 468 3.19 16.91 33.79
N ALA A 469 2.03 17.42 34.20
CA ALA A 469 1.46 17.10 35.51
C ALA A 469 1.27 15.59 35.71
N ARG A 470 0.81 14.87 34.67
CA ARG A 470 0.68 13.41 34.71
C ARG A 470 2.02 12.69 34.78
N ALA A 471 3.04 13.17 34.09
CA ALA A 471 4.39 12.63 34.18
C ALA A 471 4.93 12.77 35.61
N ASP A 472 4.67 13.91 36.26
CA ASP A 472 5.04 14.16 37.65
C ASP A 472 4.27 13.25 38.62
N GLU A 473 2.95 13.09 38.44
CA GLU A 473 2.08 12.23 39.26
C GLU A 473 2.41 10.72 39.10
N ALA A 474 2.61 10.25 37.86
CA ALA A 474 2.95 8.85 37.58
C ALA A 474 4.26 8.44 38.25
N GLY A 475 5.17 9.40 38.41
CA GLY A 475 6.43 9.16 39.08
C GLY A 475 6.36 8.87 40.57
N VAL A 476 5.32 9.37 41.23
CA VAL A 476 5.03 9.05 42.64
C VAL A 476 4.52 7.62 42.78
N LEU A 477 3.73 7.14 41.81
CA LEU A 477 3.15 5.79 41.83
C LEU A 477 4.17 4.69 41.49
N LEU A 478 5.07 4.92 40.53
CA LEU A 478 6.10 3.94 40.12
C LEU A 478 7.34 3.94 41.04
N GLY A 479 7.66 5.07 41.65
CA GLY A 479 8.71 5.17 42.68
C GLY A 479 8.42 4.34 43.93
N LEU A 480 7.14 4.05 44.21
CA LEU A 480 6.71 3.17 45.30
C LEU A 480 6.82 1.67 44.94
N ALA A 481 6.91 1.32 43.65
CA ALA A 481 6.88 -0.06 43.17
C ALA A 481 8.25 -0.64 42.80
N SER A 482 9.30 0.18 42.73
CA SER A 482 10.64 -0.22 42.26
C SER A 482 11.71 -0.12 43.37
N HIS A 483 12.25 -1.27 43.80
CA HIS A 483 13.29 -1.35 44.86
C HIS A 483 14.73 -1.55 44.34
N LYS A 484 14.98 -1.38 43.04
CA LYS A 484 16.33 -1.50 42.48
C LYS A 484 16.61 -0.35 41.52
N TYR A 485 17.45 0.57 41.96
CA TYR A 485 18.12 1.53 41.08
C TYR A 485 19.11 0.76 40.21
N PRO A 486 19.13 0.97 38.88
CA PRO A 486 20.20 0.44 38.05
C PRO A 486 21.55 1.06 38.43
N ASP A 487 22.62 0.34 38.14
CA ASP A 487 24.00 0.80 38.34
C ASP A 487 24.26 2.07 37.49
N LEU A 488 24.44 3.20 38.17
CA LEU A 488 24.58 4.53 37.58
C LEU A 488 25.98 4.74 36.93
N SER A 489 26.96 3.90 37.25
CA SER A 489 28.36 4.08 36.85
C SER A 489 28.60 4.01 35.34
N SER A 490 27.69 3.39 34.57
CA SER A 490 27.74 3.36 33.10
C SER A 490 26.87 4.43 32.40
N MET A 491 26.12 5.25 33.15
CA MET A 491 25.13 6.20 32.61
C MET A 491 25.58 7.68 32.64
N GLU A 492 26.60 8.01 33.43
CA GLU A 492 26.97 9.40 33.79
C GLU A 492 27.65 10.21 32.67
N SER A 493 28.13 9.62 31.57
CA SER A 493 28.97 10.37 30.62
C SER A 493 28.26 11.01 29.41
N SER A 494 27.08 10.52 29.00
CA SER A 494 26.41 10.99 27.76
C SER A 494 25.35 12.07 27.96
N PRO A 495 24.45 11.99 28.96
CA PRO A 495 23.44 13.04 29.20
C PRO A 495 24.05 14.34 29.70
N ASP A 496 25.01 14.26 30.64
CA ASP A 496 25.67 15.42 31.25
C ASP A 496 26.57 16.16 30.25
N ALA A 497 27.24 15.43 29.35
CA ALA A 497 28.02 16.03 28.27
C ALA A 497 27.13 16.77 27.25
N LEU A 498 25.93 16.24 26.97
CA LEU A 498 24.97 16.91 26.07
C LEU A 498 24.36 18.14 26.73
N GLU A 499 24.06 18.06 28.03
CA GLU A 499 23.56 19.17 28.83
C GLU A 499 24.59 20.31 28.91
N ALA A 500 25.87 19.99 29.11
CA ALA A 500 26.96 20.95 29.10
C ALA A 500 27.20 21.60 27.73
N ALA A 501 26.84 20.92 26.64
CA ALA A 501 26.98 21.43 25.28
C ALA A 501 25.88 22.44 24.89
N ILE A 502 24.75 22.49 25.61
CA ILE A 502 23.62 23.38 25.31
C ILE A 502 23.71 24.65 26.18
N PRO A 503 23.88 25.85 25.60
CA PRO A 503 23.98 27.09 26.35
C PRO A 503 22.72 27.38 27.18
N HIS A 504 22.89 27.87 28.42
CA HIS A 504 21.80 28.24 29.34
C HIS A 504 20.85 27.09 29.71
N SER A 505 21.30 25.83 29.72
CA SER A 505 20.51 24.72 30.28
C SER A 505 19.97 25.13 31.67
N PRO A 506 18.64 25.20 31.87
CA PRO A 506 18.05 25.66 33.13
C PRO A 506 18.13 24.61 34.25
N LEU A 507 18.78 23.47 33.99
CA LEU A 507 18.85 22.34 34.91
C LEU A 507 20.04 22.47 35.87
N GLN A 508 19.74 22.70 37.15
CA GLN A 508 20.60 22.32 38.28
C GLN A 508 20.11 21.03 38.94
N ILE A 509 19.40 20.17 38.20
CA ILE A 509 18.81 18.95 38.78
C ILE A 509 19.92 17.91 38.93
N ARG A 510 20.32 17.61 40.16
CA ARG A 510 21.30 16.57 40.52
C ARG A 510 20.67 15.23 40.87
N GLU A 511 19.35 15.15 40.94
CA GLU A 511 18.65 13.93 41.31
C GLU A 511 18.41 13.06 40.08
N TRP A 512 19.01 11.86 40.10
CA TRP A 512 18.76 10.82 39.12
C TRP A 512 17.53 10.01 39.57
N HIS A 513 16.53 9.95 38.70
CA HIS A 513 15.42 9.00 38.84
C HIS A 513 15.76 7.74 38.04
N GLY A 514 15.28 6.58 38.50
CA GLY A 514 15.41 5.34 37.73
C GLY A 514 14.80 5.46 36.32
N PRO A 515 15.20 4.60 35.36
CA PRO A 515 14.62 4.57 34.02
C PRO A 515 13.10 4.42 34.10
N ASP A 516 12.38 5.30 33.38
CA ASP A 516 10.93 5.39 33.36
C ASP A 516 10.49 5.78 31.94
N ARG A 517 10.30 4.77 31.09
CA ARG A 517 10.09 4.98 29.67
C ARG A 517 8.83 5.81 29.41
N GLU A 518 7.75 5.52 30.12
CA GLU A 518 6.46 6.18 30.01
C GLU A 518 6.58 7.67 30.36
N ARG A 519 7.25 8.00 31.46
CA ARG A 519 7.49 9.40 31.83
C ARG A 519 8.38 10.12 30.83
N GLY A 520 9.42 9.45 30.34
CA GLY A 520 10.26 9.97 29.25
C GLY A 520 9.43 10.31 28.00
N GLN A 521 8.48 9.45 27.61
CA GLN A 521 7.60 9.69 26.45
C GLN A 521 6.66 10.89 26.68
N MET A 522 6.12 11.02 27.89
CA MET A 522 5.26 12.15 28.26
C MET A 522 6.01 13.48 28.17
N TYR A 523 7.16 13.60 28.84
CA TYR A 523 7.99 14.80 28.77
C TYR A 523 8.50 15.09 27.36
N GLY A 524 8.92 14.08 26.60
CA GLY A 524 9.36 14.23 25.21
C GLY A 524 8.25 14.76 24.30
N THR A 525 7.02 14.26 24.48
CA THR A 525 5.84 14.72 23.72
C THR A 525 5.44 16.14 24.12
N ALA A 526 5.45 16.45 25.43
CA ALA A 526 5.16 17.79 25.93
C ALA A 526 6.20 18.80 25.45
N SER A 527 7.48 18.46 25.50
CA SER A 527 8.59 19.27 24.96
C SER A 527 8.33 19.66 23.50
N ARG A 528 8.12 18.66 22.64
CA ARG A 528 7.82 18.85 21.22
C ARG A 528 6.60 19.74 20.98
N THR A 529 5.56 19.58 21.79
CA THR A 529 4.33 20.40 21.73
C THR A 529 4.60 21.85 22.13
N LEU A 530 5.37 22.08 23.19
CA LEU A 530 5.69 23.42 23.68
C LEU A 530 6.64 24.17 22.76
N ALA A 531 7.59 23.48 22.15
CA ALA A 531 8.45 24.05 21.11
C ALA A 531 7.62 24.57 19.93
N PHE A 532 6.64 23.78 19.48
CA PHE A 532 5.68 24.23 18.48
C PHE A 532 4.94 25.51 18.92
N CYS A 533 4.54 25.58 20.18
CA CYS A 533 3.84 26.75 20.73
C CYS A 533 4.76 27.96 21.01
N GLY A 534 6.04 27.92 20.60
CA GLY A 534 7.02 28.98 20.78
C GLY A 534 7.66 29.04 22.16
N GLU A 535 7.50 28.02 23.01
CA GLU A 535 8.10 27.94 24.35
C GLU A 535 9.41 27.11 24.32
N HIS A 536 10.36 27.49 23.45
CA HIS A 536 11.59 26.72 23.19
C HIS A 536 12.41 26.40 24.44
N GLU A 537 12.58 27.35 25.37
CA GLU A 537 13.37 27.12 26.59
C GLU A 537 12.75 26.05 27.50
N LYS A 538 11.43 26.11 27.69
CA LYS A 538 10.69 25.09 28.44
C LYS A 538 10.72 23.74 27.73
N ALA A 539 10.66 23.75 26.40
CA ALA A 539 10.76 22.54 25.59
C ALA A 539 12.14 21.88 25.69
N ILE A 540 13.23 22.64 25.61
CA ILE A 540 14.61 22.14 25.78
C ILE A 540 14.74 21.48 27.16
N HIS A 541 14.29 22.16 28.21
CA HIS A 541 14.29 21.64 29.58
C HIS A 541 13.58 20.28 29.69
N LEU A 542 12.36 20.17 29.18
CA LEU A 542 11.58 18.93 29.24
C LEU A 542 12.18 17.81 28.39
N ALA A 543 12.80 18.11 27.25
CA ALA A 543 13.45 17.08 26.45
C ALA A 543 14.72 16.55 27.13
N LEU A 544 15.50 17.40 27.81
CA LEU A 544 16.64 16.96 28.63
C LEU A 544 16.16 16.10 29.81
N LEU A 545 15.06 16.49 30.47
CA LEU A 545 14.44 15.69 31.53
C LEU A 545 13.98 14.32 31.02
N ALA A 546 13.29 14.28 29.88
CA ALA A 546 12.86 13.03 29.23
C ALA A 546 14.04 12.08 28.96
N ARG A 547 15.19 12.61 28.52
CA ARG A 547 16.40 11.84 28.21
C ARG A 547 16.91 11.06 29.41
N ARG A 548 16.87 11.65 30.62
CA ARG A 548 17.30 10.97 31.86
C ARG A 548 16.44 9.76 32.19
N HIS A 549 15.17 9.79 31.81
CA HIS A 549 14.25 8.66 32.00
C HIS A 549 14.42 7.54 30.95
N PHE A 550 14.97 7.85 29.77
CA PHE A 550 15.21 6.87 28.71
C PHE A 550 16.51 6.08 28.85
N ALA A 551 17.20 6.14 30.00
CA ALA A 551 18.55 5.64 30.14
C ALA A 551 18.72 4.13 29.79
N GLY A 552 17.65 3.33 29.84
CA GLY A 552 17.64 1.92 29.39
C GLY A 552 17.26 1.66 27.92
N SER A 553 17.01 2.69 27.11
CA SER A 553 16.48 2.57 25.74
C SER A 553 17.24 3.45 24.74
N PRO A 554 18.26 2.88 24.03
CA PRO A 554 19.03 3.61 23.03
C PRO A 554 18.17 4.24 21.91
N GLU A 555 17.08 3.56 21.53
CA GLU A 555 16.17 4.06 20.50
C GLU A 555 15.39 5.30 20.97
N ASP A 556 14.84 5.27 22.19
CA ASP A 556 14.10 6.43 22.72
C ASP A 556 15.06 7.61 22.99
N LEU A 557 16.31 7.34 23.41
CA LEU A 557 17.36 8.35 23.52
C LEU A 557 17.68 9.02 22.17
N ARG A 558 17.72 8.24 21.07
CA ARG A 558 17.95 8.76 19.71
C ARG A 558 16.78 9.62 19.23
N ILE A 559 15.55 9.17 19.45
CA ILE A 559 14.32 9.91 19.09
C ILE A 559 14.25 11.23 19.88
N ASN A 560 14.53 11.19 21.17
CA ASN A 560 14.58 12.39 22.00
C ASN A 560 15.67 13.38 21.53
N ALA A 561 16.86 12.89 21.16
CA ALA A 561 17.91 13.74 20.59
C ALA A 561 17.48 14.36 19.25
N ALA A 562 16.74 13.63 18.40
CA ALA A 562 16.17 14.18 17.17
C ALA A 562 15.15 15.31 17.45
N ILE A 563 14.36 15.20 18.52
CA ILE A 563 13.45 16.27 18.98
C ILE A 563 14.28 17.50 19.41
N LEU A 564 15.30 17.31 20.25
CA LEU A 564 16.20 18.39 20.68
C LEU A 564 16.87 19.09 19.49
N ALA A 565 17.41 18.33 18.54
CA ALA A 565 18.04 18.86 17.33
C ALA A 565 17.07 19.79 16.60
N ARG A 566 15.82 19.34 16.45
CA ARG A 566 14.78 20.12 15.76
C ARG A 566 14.46 21.42 16.47
N ILE A 567 14.34 21.40 17.79
CA ILE A 567 14.09 22.61 18.60
C ILE A 567 15.25 23.61 18.44
N LEU A 568 16.50 23.14 18.45
CA LEU A 568 17.68 23.97 18.27
C LEU A 568 17.78 24.54 16.84
N ILE A 569 17.50 23.73 15.82
CA ILE A 569 17.45 24.17 14.41
C ILE A 569 16.37 25.26 14.22
N ASP A 570 15.19 25.08 14.81
CA ASP A 570 14.11 26.08 14.73
C ASP A 570 14.49 27.39 15.46
N ARG A 571 15.24 27.30 16.56
CA ARG A 571 15.81 28.47 17.24
C ARG A 571 16.80 29.23 16.34
N CYS A 572 17.69 28.53 15.62
CA CYS A 572 18.60 29.14 14.64
C CYS A 572 17.82 29.84 13.51
N ARG A 573 16.70 29.25 13.06
CA ARG A 573 15.80 29.83 12.05
C ARG A 573 15.14 31.13 12.53
N ILE A 574 14.61 31.14 13.76
CA ILE A 574 13.89 32.30 14.32
C ILE A 574 14.85 33.43 14.70
N THR A 575 16.04 33.08 15.22
CA THR A 575 17.06 34.03 15.64
C THR A 575 18.35 33.78 14.84
N PRO A 576 18.45 34.31 13.60
CA PRO A 576 19.67 34.18 12.80
C PRO A 576 20.88 34.72 13.57
N GLY A 577 21.89 33.88 13.81
CA GLY A 577 23.07 34.22 14.62
C GLY A 577 23.02 33.77 16.09
N ALA A 578 21.91 33.18 16.56
CA ALA A 578 21.95 32.29 17.72
C ALA A 578 22.90 31.13 17.36
N GLY A 579 24.13 31.17 17.88
CA GLY A 579 25.20 30.28 17.44
C GLY A 579 24.81 28.80 17.46
N ASN A 580 25.43 28.00 16.59
CA ASN A 580 25.18 26.56 16.42
C ASN A 580 25.66 25.68 17.61
N ALA A 581 25.81 26.27 18.80
CA ALA A 581 26.39 25.63 19.98
C ALA A 581 25.53 24.44 20.43
N GLY A 582 26.15 23.28 20.62
CA GLY A 582 25.48 22.05 21.04
C GLY A 582 24.72 21.32 19.93
N LEU A 583 24.44 21.97 18.79
CA LEU A 583 23.66 21.36 17.72
C LEU A 583 24.40 20.16 17.11
N SER A 584 25.71 20.27 16.87
CA SER A 584 26.53 19.15 16.34
C SER A 584 26.49 17.92 17.24
N GLU A 585 26.55 18.10 18.56
CA GLU A 585 26.51 17.05 19.58
C GLU A 585 25.12 16.40 19.66
N VAL A 586 24.06 17.20 19.57
CA VAL A 586 22.68 16.72 19.57
C VAL A 586 22.37 15.96 18.27
N LEU A 587 22.80 16.45 17.10
CA LEU A 587 22.66 15.75 15.83
C LEU A 587 23.43 14.42 15.83
N ALA A 588 24.62 14.39 16.41
CA ALA A 588 25.38 13.15 16.60
C ALA A 588 24.61 12.14 17.48
N SER A 589 24.00 12.62 18.56
CA SER A 589 23.17 11.80 19.46
C SER A 589 21.85 11.34 18.83
N ALA A 590 21.32 12.08 17.85
CA ALA A 590 20.21 11.66 17.00
C ALA A 590 20.64 10.60 15.95
N GLY A 591 21.93 10.26 15.90
CA GLY A 591 22.50 9.31 14.96
C GLY A 591 22.51 9.83 13.52
N ILE A 592 22.56 11.15 13.32
CA ILE A 592 22.69 11.73 11.97
C ILE A 592 24.03 11.36 11.34
N ARG A 593 25.06 11.07 12.15
CA ARG A 593 26.37 10.58 11.67
C ARG A 593 26.26 9.35 10.77
N ASP A 594 25.30 8.47 11.05
CA ASP A 594 25.05 7.25 10.25
C ASP A 594 24.42 7.56 8.87
N PHE A 595 23.97 8.80 8.66
CA PHE A 595 23.24 9.28 7.49
C PHE A 595 23.87 10.53 6.86
N MET A 596 25.09 10.91 7.26
CA MET A 596 25.76 12.11 6.74
C MET A 596 26.15 11.99 5.27
N SER A 597 26.25 10.77 4.72
CA SER A 597 26.45 10.58 3.28
C SER A 597 25.11 10.48 2.53
N PRO A 598 24.92 11.25 1.44
CA PRO A 598 23.70 11.15 0.64
C PRO A 598 23.46 9.76 0.02
N ALA A 599 24.53 9.00 -0.23
CA ALA A 599 24.46 7.64 -0.76
C ALA A 599 23.88 6.64 0.26
N GLU A 600 24.14 6.82 1.55
CA GLU A 600 23.53 6.04 2.63
C GLU A 600 22.07 6.43 2.83
N ALA A 601 21.77 7.73 2.85
CA ALA A 601 20.40 8.22 2.93
C ALA A 601 19.54 7.65 1.80
N SER A 602 20.03 7.67 0.56
CA SER A 602 19.28 7.14 -0.59
C SER A 602 19.05 5.62 -0.54
N ARG A 603 19.97 4.85 0.05
CA ARG A 603 19.82 3.39 0.21
C ARG A 603 18.78 3.03 1.28
N THR A 604 18.69 3.83 2.34
CA THR A 604 17.94 3.50 3.56
C THR A 604 16.53 4.11 3.57
N ILE A 605 16.32 5.24 2.89
CA ILE A 605 15.05 5.99 2.88
C ILE A 605 13.84 5.17 2.40
N LYS A 606 14.07 4.13 1.58
CA LYS A 606 13.03 3.23 1.10
C LYS A 606 12.59 2.21 2.16
N SER A 607 13.53 1.72 2.96
CA SER A 607 13.31 0.62 3.90
C SER A 607 13.10 1.07 5.33
N ASP A 608 13.51 2.29 5.67
CA ASP A 608 13.50 2.81 7.03
C ASP A 608 12.78 4.17 7.08
N MET A 609 11.67 4.22 7.84
CA MET A 609 10.98 5.48 8.06
C MET A 609 11.80 6.47 8.87
N SER A 610 12.58 6.00 9.84
CA SER A 610 13.41 6.86 10.68
C SER A 610 14.44 7.62 9.83
N ALA A 611 14.95 6.99 8.77
CA ALA A 611 15.81 7.63 7.78
C ALA A 611 15.16 8.83 7.08
N ARG A 612 13.83 8.83 6.87
CA ARG A 612 13.11 9.99 6.32
C ARG A 612 13.08 11.16 7.29
N PHE A 613 12.85 10.88 8.58
CA PHE A 613 12.92 11.92 9.61
C PHE A 613 14.35 12.46 9.76
N THR A 614 15.36 11.59 9.71
CA THR A 614 16.77 11.99 9.74
C THR A 614 17.12 12.86 8.52
N LEU A 615 16.68 12.49 7.33
CA LEU A 615 16.89 13.30 6.13
C LEU A 615 16.22 14.68 6.23
N ASP A 616 15.00 14.74 6.76
CA ASP A 616 14.32 16.01 7.02
C ASP A 616 15.14 16.90 7.97
N LEU A 617 15.68 16.33 9.05
CA LEU A 617 16.58 17.06 9.98
C LEU A 617 17.85 17.55 9.30
N ILE A 618 18.46 16.74 8.43
CA ILE A 618 19.63 17.14 7.65
C ILE A 618 19.30 18.34 6.76
N LEU A 619 18.22 18.27 5.98
CA LEU A 619 17.80 19.35 5.08
C LEU A 619 17.50 20.65 5.84
N ARG A 620 16.84 20.56 6.99
CA ARG A 620 16.57 21.71 7.86
C ARG A 620 17.85 22.32 8.44
N THR A 621 18.80 21.48 8.84
CA THR A 621 20.10 21.94 9.33
C THR A 621 20.86 22.67 8.22
N LEU A 622 20.87 22.13 7.01
CA LEU A 622 21.47 22.79 5.84
C LEU A 622 20.82 24.15 5.54
N LEU A 623 19.50 24.26 5.69
CA LEU A 623 18.75 25.50 5.44
C LEU A 623 18.96 26.58 6.51
N TRP A 624 19.00 26.21 7.79
CA TRP A 624 18.85 27.18 8.90
C TRP A 624 20.01 27.21 9.89
N ALA A 625 20.93 26.25 9.82
CA ALA A 625 22.16 26.19 10.61
C ALA A 625 23.37 25.86 9.72
N PRO A 626 23.70 26.73 8.74
CA PRO A 626 24.77 26.48 7.78
C PRO A 626 26.11 26.26 8.50
N GLY A 627 26.94 25.39 7.93
CA GLY A 627 28.25 25.01 8.49
C GLY A 627 28.23 23.88 9.52
N VAL A 628 27.07 23.41 9.98
CA VAL A 628 26.97 22.24 10.87
C VAL A 628 27.07 20.92 10.10
N ILE A 629 26.50 20.87 8.90
CA ILE A 629 26.58 19.72 7.98
C ILE A 629 27.32 20.16 6.71
N PRO A 630 28.24 19.35 6.15
CA PRO A 630 28.93 19.69 4.91
C PRO A 630 27.96 19.78 3.72
N GLU A 631 27.79 20.98 3.15
CA GLU A 631 26.78 21.25 2.11
C GLU A 631 27.08 20.63 0.74
N SER A 632 28.34 20.59 0.33
CA SER A 632 28.74 20.30 -1.06
C SER A 632 28.24 18.94 -1.57
N GLN A 633 28.24 17.91 -0.73
CA GLN A 633 27.81 16.57 -1.11
C GLN A 633 26.29 16.46 -1.30
N TRP A 634 25.51 17.28 -0.58
CA TRP A 634 24.05 17.22 -0.61
C TRP A 634 23.47 17.90 -1.84
N ILE A 635 24.09 18.98 -2.33
CA ILE A 635 23.65 19.67 -3.56
C ILE A 635 23.65 18.70 -4.75
N ASP A 636 24.76 17.99 -4.97
CA ASP A 636 24.89 17.05 -6.09
C ASP A 636 23.90 15.88 -5.97
N ALA A 637 23.73 15.35 -4.75
CA ALA A 637 22.83 14.23 -4.51
C ALA A 637 21.35 14.58 -4.70
N LEU A 638 20.93 15.79 -4.29
CA LEU A 638 19.57 16.29 -4.47
C LEU A 638 19.30 16.70 -5.93
N CYS A 639 20.34 17.03 -6.71
CA CYS A 639 20.25 17.27 -8.15
C CYS A 639 20.22 15.97 -8.99
N SER A 640 20.63 14.83 -8.43
CA SER A 640 20.71 13.57 -9.17
C SER A 640 19.33 13.03 -9.57
N ARG A 641 19.20 12.65 -10.85
CA ARG A 641 18.02 11.98 -11.42
C ARG A 641 18.21 10.49 -11.60
N GLU A 642 19.30 9.94 -11.09
CA GLU A 642 19.55 8.51 -11.18
C GLU A 642 18.43 7.73 -10.48
N ARG A 643 18.20 6.48 -10.91
CA ARG A 643 17.12 5.66 -10.35
C ARG A 643 17.24 5.44 -8.85
N LYS A 644 18.46 5.38 -8.33
CA LYS A 644 18.75 5.21 -6.90
C LYS A 644 18.98 6.54 -6.20
N ALA A 645 18.69 7.69 -6.83
CA ALA A 645 18.75 8.99 -6.19
C ALA A 645 17.56 9.20 -5.25
N ILE A 646 17.68 10.15 -4.33
CA ILE A 646 16.67 10.44 -3.30
C ILE A 646 15.35 10.87 -3.97
N LEU A 647 15.42 11.81 -4.93
CA LEU A 647 14.24 12.30 -5.65
C LEU A 647 13.49 11.17 -6.36
N SER A 648 14.21 10.33 -7.11
CA SER A 648 13.64 9.18 -7.83
C SER A 648 12.99 8.17 -6.89
N THR A 649 13.61 7.94 -5.72
CA THR A 649 13.12 7.01 -4.72
C THR A 649 11.82 7.51 -4.08
N LEU A 650 11.74 8.79 -3.73
CA LEU A 650 10.54 9.40 -3.15
C LEU A 650 9.41 9.60 -4.17
N SER A 651 9.76 9.83 -5.45
CA SER A 651 8.80 10.04 -6.54
C SER A 651 8.11 8.76 -7.03
N ALA A 652 8.56 7.58 -6.58
CA ALA A 652 8.00 6.29 -6.99
C ALA A 652 6.56 6.02 -6.49
N GLY A 653 5.96 6.95 -5.74
CA GLY A 653 4.52 6.97 -5.39
C GLY A 653 4.11 6.12 -4.20
N HIS A 654 4.91 5.12 -3.81
CA HIS A 654 4.61 4.22 -2.68
C HIS A 654 4.99 4.80 -1.29
N LEU A 655 5.60 5.99 -1.24
CA LEU A 655 6.02 6.65 0.01
C LEU A 655 5.22 7.92 0.35
N GLY A 656 4.04 8.10 -0.26
CA GLY A 656 3.24 9.31 -0.05
C GLY A 656 2.81 9.48 1.41
N SER A 657 3.43 10.45 2.09
CA SER A 657 3.24 10.70 3.53
C SER A 657 3.76 12.08 3.91
N HIS A 658 3.39 12.55 5.11
CA HIS A 658 3.83 13.84 5.65
C HIS A 658 5.37 14.01 5.68
N PRO A 659 6.19 13.04 6.13
CA PRO A 659 7.65 13.17 6.07
C PRO A 659 8.18 13.34 4.64
N THR A 660 7.59 12.65 3.66
CA THR A 660 8.03 12.74 2.26
C THR A 660 7.73 14.11 1.66
N GLU A 661 6.59 14.69 2.02
CA GLU A 661 6.22 16.05 1.61
C GLU A 661 7.19 17.08 2.21
N MET A 662 7.51 16.98 3.50
CA MET A 662 8.48 17.84 4.18
C MET A 662 9.89 17.76 3.56
N ILE A 663 10.38 16.55 3.30
CA ILE A 663 11.66 16.35 2.59
C ILE A 663 11.62 17.06 1.24
N ALA A 664 10.54 16.86 0.48
CA ALA A 664 10.43 17.44 -0.85
C ALA A 664 10.39 18.97 -0.83
N ARG A 665 9.68 19.56 0.14
CA ARG A 665 9.65 21.01 0.35
C ARG A 665 11.03 21.57 0.72
N HIS A 666 11.67 21.03 1.76
CA HIS A 666 12.98 21.55 2.22
C HIS A 666 14.09 21.32 1.19
N ALA A 667 14.06 20.21 0.44
CA ALA A 667 14.99 19.99 -0.65
C ALA A 667 14.82 21.04 -1.76
N GLY A 668 13.58 21.40 -2.09
CA GLY A 668 13.28 22.48 -3.03
C GLY A 668 13.82 23.83 -2.53
N GLU A 669 13.46 24.22 -1.32
CA GLU A 669 13.93 25.47 -0.69
C GLU A 669 15.48 25.55 -0.66
N PHE A 670 16.15 24.46 -0.30
CA PHE A 670 17.61 24.41 -0.22
C PHE A 670 18.24 24.58 -1.61
N LEU A 671 17.74 23.85 -2.60
CA LEU A 671 18.23 23.98 -3.98
C LEU A 671 17.97 25.36 -4.58
N LEU A 672 16.87 26.01 -4.20
CA LEU A 672 16.58 27.38 -4.62
C LEU A 672 17.60 28.38 -4.06
N GLN A 673 17.97 28.28 -2.78
CA GLN A 673 19.02 29.11 -2.17
C GLN A 673 20.38 28.96 -2.87
N HIS A 674 20.63 27.80 -3.48
CA HIS A 674 21.85 27.52 -4.26
C HIS A 674 21.69 27.73 -5.78
N ASN A 675 20.67 28.48 -6.21
CA ASN A 675 20.41 28.81 -7.62
C ASN A 675 20.17 27.58 -8.54
N LYS A 676 19.66 26.46 -8.01
CA LYS A 676 19.32 25.24 -8.76
C LYS A 676 17.83 25.18 -9.11
N ARG A 677 17.32 26.21 -9.78
CA ARG A 677 15.88 26.42 -10.06
C ARG A 677 15.18 25.20 -10.67
N GLU A 678 15.72 24.63 -11.75
CA GLU A 678 15.10 23.47 -12.43
C GLU A 678 14.92 22.26 -11.49
N MET A 679 15.90 21.99 -10.62
CA MET A 679 15.79 20.88 -9.66
C MET A 679 14.86 21.23 -8.51
N SER A 680 14.85 22.47 -8.03
CA SER A 680 13.89 22.97 -7.06
C SER A 680 12.45 22.74 -7.52
N ASP A 681 12.15 23.06 -8.78
CA ASP A 681 10.80 22.92 -9.36
C ASP A 681 10.33 21.45 -9.36
N LEU A 682 11.24 20.50 -9.62
CA LEU A 682 10.93 19.07 -9.55
C LEU A 682 10.60 18.62 -8.12
N TRP A 683 11.33 19.12 -7.13
CA TRP A 683 11.08 18.83 -5.72
C TRP A 683 9.76 19.43 -5.23
N PHE A 684 9.46 20.68 -5.59
CA PHE A 684 8.15 21.29 -5.30
C PHE A 684 7.00 20.57 -6.02
N THR A 685 7.21 20.11 -7.25
CA THR A 685 6.22 19.30 -7.98
C THR A 685 5.92 17.99 -7.27
N LEU A 686 6.94 17.33 -6.70
CA LEU A 686 6.74 16.13 -5.88
C LEU A 686 5.89 16.46 -4.64
N SER A 687 6.23 17.50 -3.88
CA SER A 687 5.46 17.91 -2.69
C SER A 687 3.99 18.22 -3.06
N ARG A 688 3.75 18.97 -4.16
CA ARG A 688 2.41 19.29 -4.64
C ARG A 688 1.58 18.05 -4.98
N ARG A 689 2.17 17.11 -5.73
CA ARG A 689 1.50 15.86 -6.12
C ARG A 689 1.03 15.06 -4.90
N LEU A 690 1.81 15.07 -3.81
CA LEU A 690 1.43 14.40 -2.56
C LEU A 690 0.18 15.05 -1.94
N GLY A 691 0.12 16.38 -1.94
CA GLY A 691 -1.03 17.16 -1.49
C GLY A 691 -2.30 16.95 -2.31
N GLU A 692 -2.18 17.00 -3.65
CA GLU A 692 -3.31 16.84 -4.59
C GLU A 692 -3.99 15.47 -4.47
N THR A 693 -3.24 14.44 -4.06
CA THR A 693 -3.78 13.08 -3.85
C THR A 693 -4.33 12.83 -2.45
N ALA A 694 -4.16 13.78 -1.52
CA ALA A 694 -4.59 13.63 -0.14
C ALA A 694 -6.06 14.07 0.06
N PRO A 695 -6.81 13.47 1.02
CA PRO A 695 -8.17 13.91 1.34
C PRO A 695 -8.23 15.39 1.74
N PRO A 696 -9.29 16.15 1.37
CA PRO A 696 -9.38 17.60 1.67
C PRO A 696 -9.23 17.97 3.14
N GLU A 697 -9.72 17.13 4.04
CA GLU A 697 -9.64 17.29 5.49
C GLU A 697 -8.27 16.92 6.08
N SER A 698 -7.35 16.41 5.26
CA SER A 698 -6.05 15.96 5.75
C SER A 698 -5.07 17.11 5.97
N THR A 699 -4.17 16.94 6.95
CA THR A 699 -3.03 17.84 7.14
C THR A 699 -2.20 18.00 5.86
N LEU A 700 -2.01 16.92 5.10
CA LEU A 700 -1.27 16.93 3.83
C LEU A 700 -1.92 17.85 2.79
N TYR A 701 -3.24 17.78 2.65
CA TYR A 701 -3.98 18.65 1.74
C TYR A 701 -3.83 20.12 2.16
N ARG A 702 -3.95 20.44 3.45
CA ARG A 702 -3.82 21.82 3.92
C ARG A 702 -2.40 22.37 3.80
N ILE A 703 -1.36 21.54 3.99
CA ILE A 703 0.04 21.94 3.70
C ILE A 703 0.20 22.30 2.23
N SER A 704 -0.45 21.53 1.34
CA SER A 704 -0.32 21.70 -0.10
C SER A 704 -0.70 23.10 -0.60
N VAL A 705 -1.50 23.86 0.16
CA VAL A 705 -1.83 25.24 -0.19
C VAL A 705 -0.59 26.13 -0.23
N PHE A 706 0.29 26.02 0.77
CA PHE A 706 1.56 26.77 0.76
C PHE A 706 2.53 26.22 -0.27
N THR A 707 2.61 24.89 -0.42
CA THR A 707 3.44 24.27 -1.47
C THR A 707 3.01 24.71 -2.87
N ASN A 708 1.71 24.84 -3.13
CA ASN A 708 1.19 25.35 -4.40
C ASN A 708 1.65 26.78 -4.65
N LYS A 709 1.69 27.61 -3.60
CA LYS A 709 2.25 28.95 -3.67
C LYS A 709 3.75 28.93 -3.98
N LEU A 710 4.54 28.10 -3.28
CA LEU A 710 5.97 27.92 -3.57
C LEU A 710 6.23 27.44 -5.00
N ALA A 711 5.34 26.61 -5.56
CA ALA A 711 5.48 26.12 -6.93
C ALA A 711 5.24 27.22 -7.98
N THR A 712 4.39 28.22 -7.70
CA THR A 712 4.12 29.35 -8.60
C THR A 712 5.02 30.55 -8.33
N GLU A 713 5.41 30.73 -7.08
CA GLU A 713 6.24 31.80 -6.56
C GLU A 713 7.35 31.16 -5.70
N PRO A 714 8.44 30.65 -6.32
CA PRO A 714 9.51 29.97 -5.58
C PRO A 714 10.14 30.84 -4.47
N GLU A 715 10.09 32.15 -4.63
CA GLU A 715 10.59 33.14 -3.66
C GLU A 715 9.58 33.48 -2.56
N ALA A 716 8.39 32.84 -2.53
CA ALA A 716 7.37 33.09 -1.52
C ALA A 716 7.88 32.69 -0.12
N VAL A 717 8.00 33.69 0.75
CA VAL A 717 8.30 33.48 2.17
C VAL A 717 7.01 33.09 2.91
N PRO A 718 7.07 32.19 3.92
CA PRO A 718 5.95 31.95 4.81
C PRO A 718 5.35 33.27 5.33
N ALA A 719 4.04 33.43 5.21
CA ALA A 719 3.33 34.65 5.58
C ALA A 719 2.26 34.37 6.64
N GLY A 720 2.12 35.27 7.61
CA GLY A 720 1.17 35.11 8.71
C GLY A 720 1.74 34.31 9.89
N ARG A 721 0.88 33.96 10.84
CA ARG A 721 1.28 33.26 12.07
C ARG A 721 1.73 31.82 11.81
N SER A 722 2.72 31.33 12.56
CA SER A 722 3.15 29.92 12.51
C SER A 722 1.98 28.98 12.79
N GLY A 723 1.82 27.97 11.95
CA GLY A 723 0.67 27.05 11.97
C GLY A 723 -0.51 27.50 11.10
N SER A 724 -0.42 28.65 10.41
CA SER A 724 -1.41 29.04 9.40
C SER A 724 -1.22 28.29 8.08
N VAL A 725 -2.23 28.30 7.22
CA VAL A 725 -2.14 27.71 5.87
C VAL A 725 -1.02 28.34 5.02
N LEU A 726 -0.70 29.62 5.23
CA LEU A 726 0.35 30.34 4.49
C LEU A 726 1.70 30.37 5.23
N ASN A 727 1.72 29.89 6.46
CA ASN A 727 2.92 29.64 7.25
C ASN A 727 2.72 28.31 7.99
N PRO A 728 2.74 27.17 7.27
CA PRO A 728 2.40 25.83 7.78
C PRO A 728 3.50 25.27 8.69
N ASN A 729 4.28 26.15 9.31
CA ASN A 729 5.35 25.83 10.21
C ASN A 729 4.80 25.24 11.53
N PHE A 730 4.31 23.99 11.46
CA PHE A 730 3.90 23.16 12.59
C PHE A 730 4.77 21.91 12.67
N GLU A 731 6.06 22.17 12.72
CA GLU A 731 7.14 21.25 12.41
C GLU A 731 7.46 20.29 13.57
N TYR A 732 6.47 19.76 14.25
CA TYR A 732 6.67 19.02 15.50
C TYR A 732 5.79 17.76 15.57
N ARG A 733 5.40 17.21 14.42
CA ARG A 733 4.56 16.02 14.28
C ARG A 733 5.34 14.71 14.42
#